data_AF-A0A2A5WF49-F1
#
_entry.id   AF-A0A2A5WF49-F1
#
_cell.length_a   1.000
_cell.length_b   1.000
_cell.length_c   1.000
_cell.angle_alpha   90.00
_cell.angle_beta   90.00
_cell.angle_gamma   90.00
#
_symmetry.space_group_name_H-M   'P 1'
#
loop_
_entity.id
_entity.type
_entity.pdbx_description
1 polymer ?
#
loop_
_entity_poly.entity_id
_entity_poly.type
_entity_poly.pdbx_seq_one_letter_code
_entity_poly.pdbx_strand_id
1 'polypeptide(L)'
;MKRLSFFFLLTISLPLIGFGQAQPQFVQIAEPEPIPSTHHSLKILLDPIARRITVEDTISFPEKLRDSSKTFELNNNLIISENSGSLQQLSNNVSQENIGINATGGLAATTNEYSLTLPANNNGQAFFAYSGSIYDLAEQSSPEYAQSFSETSGIIGEQGVYLNHASAWVPIFDNGLVTFDLEVEFADTASTWKVVSQGDRNGENAWVTHDPMEEIFLIAANFTEYSAQADNVEVLAYLRTPDSNLATKYMDATERYLKLYEPLLGAYPYSKFALVENFWETGYGMPSFTLLGEQVIRFPFILESSYPHEILHNWWGNGVYPDYESGNWSEGLTAYLADHLFQEMNGVGHEYRKEMLARYKNYVAEGSDFPLARFASRNSAASQAVGYGKTLMLWHMLRIELGDDLFLEGLRKLYSDYKYQRASFADIEKLFTEISSIDLSVFFDQWVNRIGAPELSLSVEEATGNRARIMFAQTQFGDPYRLRVPIALYYEGEPEPEIYEIALSQKLEGFFADDFERLEAVLVDPYFDVFRQLDRKETPPTIGELFGASEIAFVLPSSERQHWVQMTEAFSYGVDADIVYADDIESIPSDRSVWILGRDNPFIEVAYSNTALYGVSSSPAGVVIAGSEVEFENRSTVVIGRHPQDQDLAVGWIHVEDMIAMPGMIEKLPHYGKYSYLSFVGSEPTNDVKGIWTSPNSPLRWKKPGLLDEINWESVPSITPLTKLPPKYLPGQLLRHANELTSKAMEGRAISSKGIDRAALYIADQFRIAGLLPADGTYIQRWRDSIPGYLNLELANVVGIIPGTNRELSAKPIVIGAHYDHLGVNDEGEFYPGADDNASGVSVLIEVAAKLARAFTPQRPILFVAFSGEEQGLLGSQHFVENPPGGFVTEDLFAMINLDAVGRLNGRTLQVFGTESAYEWPFMAQGIGFTIGVESEFPEDTIASSDHVSFLNAGVPAIHLFSGTHLDYHQPTDTPEKLDSNGMSSIALWLEEAAIYLGNRADPLRVNLAGAEIIEIASPQGERAAGLGTVPDFAYSGEGVRISGVTPDGAAGEAGLLAGDVLLNYNGEPIVDMQSYSNFLRQSAPGDKVSIEVLRVDEQFSIEVFLKAR
;
A
#
# COMPACT_ATOMS: atom_id res chain seq x y z
N MET A 1 -37.50 -6.13 55.17
CA MET A 1 -37.93 -5.53 56.45
C MET A 1 -36.90 -4.47 56.84
N LYS A 2 -37.36 -3.24 57.16
CA LYS A 2 -36.63 -2.10 57.79
C LYS A 2 -35.46 -1.52 56.95
N ARG A 3 -35.57 -0.37 56.26
CA ARG A 3 -35.77 1.03 56.74
C ARG A 3 -34.99 1.34 58.03
N LEU A 4 -34.02 2.26 57.95
CA LEU A 4 -34.20 3.59 58.55
C LEU A 4 -33.31 4.65 57.85
N SER A 5 -33.96 5.77 57.55
CA SER A 5 -33.45 7.05 57.06
C SER A 5 -33.17 8.00 58.25
N PHE A 6 -32.54 9.16 58.00
CA PHE A 6 -33.01 10.54 58.30
C PHE A 6 -31.83 11.51 58.05
N PHE A 7 -31.98 12.63 57.35
CA PHE A 7 -32.73 13.88 57.63
C PHE A 7 -33.08 14.60 56.30
N PHE A 8 -33.91 15.64 56.15
CA PHE A 8 -35.18 16.15 56.72
C PHE A 8 -35.67 17.25 55.74
N LEU A 9 -36.99 17.42 55.58
CA LEU A 9 -37.68 18.26 54.58
C LEU A 9 -37.64 19.78 54.85
N LEU A 10 -37.84 20.58 53.78
CA LEU A 10 -38.93 21.57 53.74
C LEU A 10 -39.59 21.61 52.32
N THR A 11 -40.92 21.63 52.29
CA THR A 11 -41.84 21.44 51.14
C THR A 11 -42.58 22.72 50.74
N ILE A 12 -43.10 22.73 49.49
CA ILE A 12 -44.39 23.27 48.95
C ILE A 12 -44.12 23.85 47.55
N SER A 13 -44.85 23.66 46.43
CA SER A 13 -45.88 22.76 45.89
C SER A 13 -46.12 23.22 44.43
N LEU A 14 -46.26 22.33 43.44
CA LEU A 14 -47.09 22.45 42.21
C LEU A 14 -47.05 21.10 41.42
N PRO A 15 -48.11 20.73 40.68
CA PRO A 15 -48.47 19.33 40.42
C PRO A 15 -47.73 18.70 39.23
N LEU A 16 -47.41 17.40 39.37
CA LEU A 16 -46.95 16.54 38.29
C LEU A 16 -48.08 16.29 37.26
N ILE A 17 -47.79 16.59 35.99
CA ILE A 17 -48.36 15.93 34.82
C ILE A 17 -47.18 15.20 34.14
N GLY A 18 -47.43 13.97 33.67
CA GLY A 18 -46.43 12.96 33.35
C GLY A 18 -45.35 13.36 32.33
N PHE A 19 -44.12 12.91 32.58
CA PHE A 19 -43.05 12.93 31.59
C PHE A 19 -43.25 11.77 30.60
N GLY A 20 -43.74 12.11 29.42
CA GLY A 20 -43.62 11.27 28.23
C GLY A 20 -42.17 11.28 27.72
N GLN A 21 -41.78 10.16 27.11
CA GLN A 21 -40.53 10.01 26.38
C GLN A 21 -40.39 11.13 25.34
N ALA A 22 -39.35 11.96 25.47
CA ALA A 22 -38.88 12.77 24.36
C ALA A 22 -37.96 11.87 23.52
N GLN A 23 -38.48 11.38 22.39
CA GLN A 23 -37.64 10.86 21.31
C GLN A 23 -36.70 11.98 20.84
N PRO A 24 -35.46 11.67 20.45
CA PRO A 24 -34.65 12.62 19.70
C PRO A 24 -35.42 12.95 18.42
N GLN A 25 -35.74 14.23 18.21
CA GLN A 25 -36.17 14.70 16.89
C GLN A 25 -34.98 14.53 15.97
N PHE A 26 -34.96 13.42 15.22
CA PHE A 26 -34.25 13.37 13.95
C PHE A 26 -34.78 14.55 13.13
N VAL A 27 -33.93 15.55 12.91
CA VAL A 27 -34.13 16.46 11.80
C VAL A 27 -34.01 15.58 10.57
N GLN A 28 -35.16 15.24 9.99
CA GLN A 28 -35.23 14.61 8.69
C GLN A 28 -34.68 15.65 7.72
N ILE A 29 -33.39 15.56 7.41
CA ILE A 29 -32.78 16.31 6.33
C ILE A 29 -33.60 15.91 5.10
N ALA A 30 -34.30 16.87 4.50
CA ALA A 30 -35.01 16.62 3.26
C ALA A 30 -33.96 16.13 2.25
N GLU A 31 -34.18 14.96 1.65
CA GLU A 31 -33.40 14.54 0.50
C GLU A 31 -33.45 15.69 -0.54
N PRO A 32 -32.31 16.09 -1.12
CA PRO A 32 -32.30 17.11 -2.16
C PRO A 32 -33.26 16.70 -3.28
N GLU A 33 -33.97 17.66 -3.87
CA GLU A 33 -34.85 17.35 -5.01
C GLU A 33 -34.03 16.65 -6.10
N PRO A 34 -34.50 15.52 -6.66
CA PRO A 34 -33.75 14.78 -7.67
C PRO A 34 -33.45 15.69 -8.87
N ILE A 35 -32.18 15.69 -9.30
CA ILE A 35 -31.76 16.47 -10.47
C ILE A 35 -32.56 15.97 -11.69
N PRO A 36 -33.23 16.88 -12.44
CA PRO A 36 -33.96 16.49 -13.63
C PRO A 36 -33.02 15.85 -14.65
N SER A 37 -33.08 14.52 -14.76
CA SER A 37 -32.22 13.71 -15.63
C SER A 37 -33.06 13.03 -16.70
N THR A 38 -32.52 12.85 -17.91
CA THR A 38 -33.18 12.03 -18.93
C THR A 38 -33.02 10.56 -18.56
N HIS A 39 -34.09 9.78 -18.74
CA HIS A 39 -34.07 8.35 -18.42
C HIS A 39 -34.12 7.52 -19.70
N HIS A 40 -33.14 6.64 -19.90
CA HIS A 40 -33.05 5.74 -21.05
C HIS A 40 -33.50 4.33 -20.66
N SER A 41 -34.38 3.73 -21.45
CA SER A 41 -34.73 2.31 -21.31
C SER A 41 -34.25 1.58 -22.56
N LEU A 42 -33.09 0.95 -22.44
CA LEU A 42 -32.28 0.40 -23.52
C LEU A 42 -32.48 -1.12 -23.61
N LYS A 43 -32.86 -1.60 -24.79
CA LYS A 43 -32.81 -3.01 -25.17
C LYS A 43 -31.82 -3.20 -26.29
N ILE A 44 -30.84 -4.06 -26.09
CA ILE A 44 -29.70 -4.20 -26.98
C ILE A 44 -29.57 -5.63 -27.45
N LEU A 45 -29.44 -5.81 -28.76
CA LEU A 45 -28.95 -7.04 -29.36
C LEU A 45 -27.51 -6.82 -29.85
N LEU A 46 -26.58 -7.59 -29.28
CA LEU A 46 -25.14 -7.44 -29.52
C LEU A 46 -24.56 -8.68 -30.21
N ASP A 47 -23.85 -8.48 -31.31
CA ASP A 47 -23.10 -9.52 -32.02
C ASP A 47 -21.61 -9.11 -32.11
N PRO A 48 -20.78 -9.52 -31.13
CA PRO A 48 -19.36 -9.19 -31.11
C PRO A 48 -18.58 -9.72 -32.31
N ILE A 49 -19.01 -10.87 -32.87
CA ILE A 49 -18.35 -11.49 -34.03
C ILE A 49 -18.64 -10.70 -35.31
N ALA A 50 -19.90 -10.31 -35.51
CA ALA A 50 -20.30 -9.44 -36.62
C ALA A 50 -19.96 -7.95 -36.38
N ARG A 51 -19.43 -7.61 -35.20
CA ARG A 51 -19.12 -6.25 -34.74
C ARG A 51 -20.34 -5.34 -34.79
N ARG A 52 -21.52 -5.87 -34.49
CA ARG A 52 -22.80 -5.20 -34.71
C ARG A 52 -23.54 -4.98 -33.40
N ILE A 53 -24.17 -3.82 -33.28
CA ILE A 53 -25.12 -3.49 -32.22
C ILE A 53 -26.46 -3.08 -32.83
N THR A 54 -27.55 -3.48 -32.20
CA THR A 54 -28.90 -3.00 -32.45
C THR A 54 -29.49 -2.55 -31.13
N VAL A 55 -30.01 -1.32 -31.08
CA VAL A 55 -30.54 -0.70 -29.86
C VAL A 55 -31.97 -0.23 -30.11
N GLU A 56 -32.86 -0.58 -29.20
CA GLU A 56 -34.15 0.07 -28.99
C GLU A 56 -34.07 0.90 -27.71
N ASP A 57 -34.32 2.20 -27.81
CA ASP A 57 -34.22 3.14 -26.69
C ASP A 57 -35.54 3.90 -26.51
N THR A 58 -36.12 3.78 -25.32
CA THR A 58 -37.24 4.62 -24.88
C THR A 58 -36.74 5.66 -23.88
N ILE A 59 -36.73 6.90 -24.31
CA ILE A 59 -36.19 8.04 -23.57
C ILE A 59 -37.33 8.81 -22.92
N SER A 60 -37.28 8.98 -21.60
CA SER A 60 -38.23 9.78 -20.83
C SER A 60 -37.61 11.11 -20.40
N PHE A 61 -38.29 12.21 -20.71
CA PHE A 61 -37.86 13.57 -20.36
C PHE A 61 -38.62 14.08 -19.13
N PRO A 62 -37.92 14.65 -18.13
CA PRO A 62 -38.55 15.29 -16.98
C PRO A 62 -39.32 16.54 -17.42
N GLU A 63 -40.35 16.94 -16.68
CA GLU A 63 -41.27 18.03 -17.08
C GLU A 63 -40.55 19.32 -17.50
N LYS A 64 -39.50 19.71 -16.75
CA LYS A 64 -38.69 20.90 -17.03
C LYS A 64 -37.95 20.84 -18.38
N LEU A 65 -37.78 19.65 -18.97
CA LEU A 65 -37.05 19.43 -20.22
C LEU A 65 -38.00 19.12 -21.41
N ARG A 66 -39.33 19.23 -21.29
CA ARG A 66 -40.28 18.79 -22.34
C ARG A 66 -40.57 19.81 -23.45
N ASP A 67 -40.31 21.10 -23.24
CA ASP A 67 -40.94 22.18 -24.02
C ASP A 67 -40.11 22.76 -25.19
N SER A 68 -38.93 22.21 -25.49
CA SER A 68 -38.03 22.71 -26.55
C SER A 68 -37.58 21.64 -27.54
N SER A 69 -37.21 22.06 -28.76
CA SER A 69 -36.41 21.22 -29.66
C SER A 69 -35.08 20.91 -28.98
N LYS A 70 -34.64 19.65 -29.05
CA LYS A 70 -33.41 19.17 -28.39
C LYS A 70 -32.40 18.71 -29.41
N THR A 71 -31.11 18.87 -29.11
CA THR A 71 -30.04 18.31 -29.93
C THR A 71 -29.36 17.15 -29.24
N PHE A 72 -28.90 16.20 -30.03
CA PHE A 72 -28.06 15.09 -29.58
C PHE A 72 -27.14 14.65 -30.72
N GLU A 73 -26.08 13.94 -30.37
CA GLU A 73 -25.15 13.32 -31.30
C GLU A 73 -25.28 11.80 -31.26
N LEU A 74 -25.06 11.15 -32.41
CA LEU A 74 -24.99 9.70 -32.52
C LEU A 74 -23.85 9.32 -33.46
N ASN A 75 -23.11 8.25 -33.14
CA ASN A 75 -22.05 7.71 -33.97
C ASN A 75 -22.49 7.57 -35.44
N ASN A 76 -21.66 8.05 -36.38
CA ASN A 76 -22.02 8.09 -37.79
C ASN A 76 -22.22 6.70 -38.43
N ASN A 77 -21.71 5.64 -37.80
CA ASN A 77 -21.89 4.26 -38.23
C ASN A 77 -23.20 3.64 -37.71
N LEU A 78 -23.93 4.32 -36.82
CA LEU A 78 -25.25 3.90 -36.33
C LEU A 78 -26.35 4.56 -37.17
N ILE A 79 -27.23 3.74 -37.72
CA ILE A 79 -28.33 4.18 -38.58
C ILE A 79 -29.64 4.07 -37.80
N ILE A 80 -30.33 5.20 -37.61
CA ILE A 80 -31.67 5.26 -37.03
C ILE A 80 -32.67 4.68 -38.04
N SER A 81 -33.27 3.54 -37.72
CA SER A 81 -34.29 2.88 -38.52
C SER A 81 -35.70 3.34 -38.17
N GLU A 82 -35.96 3.63 -36.89
CA GLU A 82 -37.26 4.10 -36.40
C GLU A 82 -37.06 5.20 -35.36
N ASN A 83 -37.97 6.18 -35.32
CA ASN A 83 -38.01 7.19 -34.27
C ASN A 83 -39.43 7.71 -34.06
N SER A 84 -39.72 8.20 -32.85
CA SER A 84 -40.92 8.97 -32.57
C SER A 84 -40.61 10.47 -32.57
N GLY A 85 -41.43 11.28 -33.23
CA GLY A 85 -41.25 12.73 -33.30
C GLY A 85 -40.82 13.22 -34.67
N SER A 86 -40.46 14.51 -34.75
CA SER A 86 -39.84 15.07 -35.96
C SER A 86 -38.35 15.16 -35.74
N LEU A 87 -37.58 14.31 -36.44
CA LEU A 87 -36.13 14.27 -36.41
C LEU A 87 -35.56 15.00 -37.63
N GLN A 88 -34.66 15.96 -37.40
CA GLN A 88 -33.92 16.65 -38.44
C GLN A 88 -32.42 16.47 -38.20
N GLN A 89 -31.69 15.95 -39.17
CA GLN A 89 -30.22 15.93 -39.13
C GLN A 89 -29.69 17.34 -39.41
N LEU A 90 -28.85 17.86 -38.53
CA LEU A 90 -28.30 19.21 -38.60
C LEU A 90 -26.94 19.23 -39.31
N SER A 91 -26.06 18.31 -38.96
CA SER A 91 -24.67 18.24 -39.44
C SER A 91 -24.16 16.79 -39.48
N ASN A 92 -23.12 16.54 -40.27
CA ASN A 92 -22.50 15.22 -40.44
C ASN A 92 -21.00 15.28 -40.16
N ASN A 93 -20.46 14.20 -39.60
CA ASN A 93 -19.05 14.03 -39.27
C ASN A 93 -18.51 15.16 -38.38
N VAL A 94 -19.24 15.44 -37.30
CA VAL A 94 -18.72 16.28 -36.22
C VAL A 94 -17.72 15.45 -35.42
N SER A 95 -16.60 16.08 -35.05
CA SER A 95 -15.63 15.53 -34.11
C SER A 95 -15.48 16.56 -32.98
N GLN A 96 -15.96 16.22 -31.78
CA GLN A 96 -15.75 17.05 -30.59
C GLN A 96 -14.73 16.37 -29.67
N GLU A 97 -13.99 17.15 -28.88
CA GLU A 97 -13.15 16.60 -27.83
C GLU A 97 -14.02 16.02 -26.71
N ASN A 98 -13.73 14.79 -26.27
CA ASN A 98 -14.43 14.18 -25.15
C ASN A 98 -14.03 14.90 -23.85
N ILE A 99 -14.99 15.12 -22.94
CA ILE A 99 -14.77 15.79 -21.64
C ILE A 99 -15.36 14.87 -20.56
N GLY A 100 -14.55 14.54 -19.54
CA GLY A 100 -14.93 13.64 -18.45
C GLY A 100 -13.71 13.04 -17.75
N ILE A 101 -13.94 12.25 -16.70
CA ILE A 101 -12.85 11.69 -15.86
C ILE A 101 -11.93 10.75 -16.65
N ASN A 102 -12.51 9.98 -17.57
CA ASN A 102 -11.79 9.06 -18.45
C ASN A 102 -11.42 9.70 -19.81
N ALA A 103 -11.51 11.03 -19.94
CA ALA A 103 -11.19 11.74 -21.18
C ALA A 103 -9.70 12.10 -21.25
N THR A 104 -8.84 11.14 -21.55
CA THR A 104 -7.40 11.34 -21.69
C THR A 104 -7.00 11.84 -23.09
N GLY A 105 -7.58 12.94 -23.55
CA GLY A 105 -7.06 13.67 -24.72
C GLY A 105 -7.35 13.05 -26.08
N GLY A 106 -8.54 13.34 -26.62
CA GLY A 106 -8.71 13.60 -28.06
C GLY A 106 -9.41 12.54 -28.92
N LEU A 107 -9.61 11.30 -28.46
CA LEU A 107 -10.33 10.28 -29.25
C LEU A 107 -11.83 10.29 -28.96
N ALA A 108 -12.59 10.85 -29.88
CA ALA A 108 -14.05 10.77 -29.92
C ALA A 108 -14.52 10.20 -31.26
N ALA A 109 -15.61 9.45 -31.24
CA ALA A 109 -16.21 8.94 -32.46
C ALA A 109 -16.64 10.11 -33.37
N THR A 110 -16.62 9.88 -34.68
CA THR A 110 -17.25 10.81 -35.62
C THR A 110 -18.77 10.67 -35.52
N THR A 111 -19.48 11.77 -35.30
CA THR A 111 -20.91 11.77 -35.03
C THR A 111 -21.73 12.46 -36.12
N ASN A 112 -23.02 12.13 -36.16
CA ASN A 112 -24.05 12.92 -36.81
C ASN A 112 -24.86 13.65 -35.73
N GLU A 113 -25.12 14.94 -35.94
CA GLU A 113 -25.91 15.77 -35.04
C GLU A 113 -27.37 15.80 -35.49
N TYR A 114 -28.28 15.60 -34.53
CA TYR A 114 -29.72 15.55 -34.78
C TYR A 114 -30.46 16.54 -33.89
N SER A 115 -31.53 17.12 -34.43
CA SER A 115 -32.52 17.91 -33.70
C SER A 115 -33.83 17.12 -33.60
N LEU A 116 -34.30 16.89 -32.38
CA LEU A 116 -35.56 16.23 -32.06
C LEU A 116 -36.61 17.24 -31.59
N THR A 117 -37.79 17.22 -32.22
CA THR A 117 -38.98 17.89 -31.70
C THR A 117 -40.00 16.86 -31.21
N LEU A 118 -40.33 16.91 -29.92
CA LEU A 118 -41.28 16.00 -29.27
C LEU A 118 -42.73 16.28 -29.70
N PRO A 119 -43.56 15.26 -29.99
CA PRO A 119 -44.99 15.45 -30.23
C PRO A 119 -45.72 15.91 -28.96
N ALA A 120 -46.68 16.84 -29.10
CA ALA A 120 -47.47 17.37 -27.96
C ALA A 120 -48.25 16.30 -27.15
N ASN A 121 -48.45 15.09 -27.70
CA ASN A 121 -49.23 14.00 -27.08
C ASN A 121 -48.39 12.84 -26.53
N ASN A 122 -47.05 12.94 -26.51
CA ASN A 122 -46.16 11.81 -26.20
C ASN A 122 -45.84 11.63 -24.72
N ASN A 123 -46.54 12.30 -23.79
CA ASN A 123 -46.26 12.26 -22.35
C ASN A 123 -44.80 12.55 -21.96
N GLY A 124 -44.04 13.25 -22.83
CA GLY A 124 -42.62 13.51 -22.63
C GLY A 124 -41.70 12.32 -22.89
N GLN A 125 -42.09 11.38 -23.77
CA GLN A 125 -41.24 10.26 -24.19
C GLN A 125 -40.86 10.32 -25.67
N ALA A 126 -39.67 9.82 -26.00
CA ALA A 126 -39.22 9.54 -27.35
C ALA A 126 -38.75 8.08 -27.48
N PHE A 127 -39.01 7.47 -28.63
CA PHE A 127 -38.51 6.14 -28.99
C PHE A 127 -37.52 6.26 -30.15
N PHE A 128 -36.46 5.48 -30.09
CA PHE A 128 -35.49 5.30 -31.17
C PHE A 128 -35.16 3.83 -31.36
N ALA A 129 -35.03 3.39 -32.61
CA ALA A 129 -34.38 2.14 -32.96
C ALA A 129 -33.24 2.42 -33.93
N TYR A 130 -32.03 1.95 -33.62
CA TYR A 130 -30.85 2.17 -34.45
C TYR A 130 -29.92 0.96 -34.42
N SER A 131 -29.16 0.76 -35.50
CA SER A 131 -28.18 -0.32 -35.57
C SER A 131 -26.98 0.05 -36.43
N GLY A 132 -25.85 -0.62 -36.19
CA GLY A 132 -24.61 -0.37 -36.93
C GLY A 132 -23.43 -1.12 -36.35
N SER A 133 -22.23 -0.67 -36.70
CA SER A 133 -20.96 -1.23 -36.24
C SER A 133 -20.11 -0.16 -35.58
N ILE A 134 -19.50 -0.48 -34.44
CA ILE A 134 -18.54 0.38 -33.74
C ILE A 134 -17.28 -0.46 -33.54
N TYR A 135 -16.19 -0.08 -34.19
CA TYR A 135 -14.91 -0.78 -34.12
C TYR A 135 -13.77 0.20 -34.38
N ASP A 136 -13.37 0.91 -33.34
CA ASP A 136 -12.21 1.79 -33.32
C ASP A 136 -11.07 1.08 -32.60
N LEU A 137 -9.91 0.89 -33.23
CA LEU A 137 -8.83 0.15 -32.58
C LEU A 137 -8.23 0.99 -31.45
N ALA A 138 -7.82 0.35 -30.36
CA ALA A 138 -7.12 1.04 -29.30
C ALA A 138 -5.78 1.56 -29.84
N GLU A 139 -5.59 2.87 -29.84
CA GLU A 139 -4.38 3.55 -30.31
C GLU A 139 -3.70 4.26 -29.15
N GLN A 140 -2.37 4.25 -29.14
CA GLN A 140 -1.61 4.95 -28.13
C GLN A 140 -1.38 6.40 -28.58
N SER A 141 -1.92 7.35 -27.82
CA SER A 141 -1.84 8.79 -28.12
C SER A 141 -0.42 9.37 -28.00
N SER A 142 0.46 8.70 -27.23
CA SER A 142 1.86 9.06 -27.05
C SER A 142 2.78 7.83 -27.24
N PRO A 143 3.93 7.94 -27.92
CA PRO A 143 4.92 6.86 -28.01
C PRO A 143 5.55 6.49 -26.66
N GLU A 144 5.33 7.28 -25.61
CA GLU A 144 5.78 6.94 -24.26
C GLU A 144 4.76 6.05 -23.55
N TYR A 145 5.03 4.74 -23.49
CA TYR A 145 4.28 3.73 -22.70
C TYR A 145 4.03 4.12 -21.22
N ALA A 146 4.85 5.01 -20.66
CA ALA A 146 4.68 5.53 -19.30
C ALA A 146 3.71 6.73 -19.19
N GLN A 147 3.29 7.34 -20.30
CA GLN A 147 2.49 8.58 -20.29
C GLN A 147 1.04 8.40 -20.77
N SER A 148 0.70 7.35 -21.52
CA SER A 148 -0.68 6.99 -21.82
C SER A 148 -0.88 5.51 -22.14
N PHE A 149 -1.99 4.95 -21.69
CA PHE A 149 -2.51 3.68 -22.17
C PHE A 149 -3.08 3.84 -23.59
N SER A 150 -3.28 2.74 -24.31
CA SER A 150 -4.03 2.80 -25.56
C SER A 150 -5.49 3.18 -25.29
N GLU A 151 -6.03 4.07 -26.11
CA GLU A 151 -7.36 4.63 -25.99
C GLU A 151 -8.19 4.34 -27.24
N THR A 152 -9.51 4.35 -27.09
CA THR A 152 -10.44 4.05 -28.17
C THR A 152 -11.72 4.85 -27.96
N SER A 153 -12.34 5.31 -29.05
CA SER A 153 -13.69 5.86 -28.97
C SER A 153 -14.73 4.77 -28.67
N GLY A 154 -14.54 3.53 -29.12
CA GLY A 154 -15.39 2.38 -28.77
C GLY A 154 -15.11 1.12 -29.60
N ILE A 155 -15.23 -0.06 -28.99
CA ILE A 155 -14.95 -1.36 -29.63
C ILE A 155 -16.10 -2.33 -29.42
N ILE A 156 -16.56 -2.96 -30.50
CA ILE A 156 -17.34 -4.20 -30.48
C ILE A 156 -16.59 -5.24 -31.31
N GLY A 157 -15.99 -6.24 -30.68
CA GLY A 157 -15.22 -7.27 -31.40
C GLY A 157 -15.13 -8.59 -30.67
N GLU A 158 -14.52 -9.59 -31.31
CA GLU A 158 -14.36 -10.95 -30.76
C GLU A 158 -13.57 -10.98 -29.45
N GLN A 159 -12.70 -9.98 -29.24
CA GLN A 159 -11.93 -9.86 -28.01
C GLN A 159 -12.77 -9.31 -26.86
N GLY A 160 -13.81 -8.52 -27.11
CA GLY A 160 -14.60 -7.88 -26.08
C GLY A 160 -15.38 -6.67 -26.62
N VAL A 161 -16.20 -6.08 -25.76
CA VAL A 161 -16.95 -4.86 -26.02
C VAL A 161 -16.60 -3.82 -24.97
N TYR A 162 -16.32 -2.60 -25.44
CA TYR A 162 -16.12 -1.41 -24.64
C TYR A 162 -16.85 -0.25 -25.31
N LEU A 163 -17.87 0.28 -24.67
CA LEU A 163 -18.61 1.46 -25.11
C LEU A 163 -18.74 2.46 -23.95
N ASN A 164 -18.50 3.73 -24.24
CA ASN A 164 -18.56 4.86 -23.31
C ASN A 164 -19.17 6.08 -24.03
N HIS A 165 -19.17 7.26 -23.40
CA HIS A 165 -19.65 8.50 -24.01
C HIS A 165 -18.95 8.82 -25.34
N ALA A 166 -17.63 8.65 -25.41
CA ALA A 166 -16.83 8.90 -26.62
C ALA A 166 -17.27 8.06 -27.82
N SER A 167 -17.91 6.91 -27.59
CA SER A 167 -18.45 6.07 -28.66
C SER A 167 -19.66 6.70 -29.35
N ALA A 168 -20.31 7.69 -28.72
CA ALA A 168 -21.58 8.27 -29.12
C ALA A 168 -22.64 7.21 -29.45
N TRP A 169 -22.68 6.14 -28.66
CA TRP A 169 -23.52 4.96 -28.92
C TRP A 169 -24.94 5.11 -28.37
N VAL A 170 -25.15 6.00 -27.39
CA VAL A 170 -26.46 6.42 -26.87
C VAL A 170 -26.64 7.91 -27.11
N PRO A 171 -27.83 8.37 -27.53
CA PRO A 171 -28.11 9.80 -27.68
C PRO A 171 -28.16 10.51 -26.31
N ILE A 172 -27.22 11.42 -26.05
CA ILE A 172 -27.22 12.29 -24.85
C ILE A 172 -27.69 13.69 -25.25
N PHE A 173 -28.56 14.29 -24.44
CA PHE A 173 -29.18 15.59 -24.73
C PHE A 173 -28.66 16.69 -23.81
N ASP A 174 -28.37 17.86 -24.38
CA ASP A 174 -28.07 19.10 -23.65
C ASP A 174 -26.91 18.97 -22.62
N ASN A 175 -26.00 18.00 -22.79
CA ASN A 175 -24.93 17.62 -21.84
C ASN A 175 -25.43 17.35 -20.40
N GLY A 176 -26.67 16.90 -20.26
CA GLY A 176 -27.31 16.59 -18.99
C GLY A 176 -26.95 15.20 -18.46
N LEU A 177 -27.12 15.01 -17.14
CA LEU A 177 -26.99 13.70 -16.51
C LEU A 177 -28.11 12.75 -16.95
N VAL A 178 -27.80 11.47 -16.98
CA VAL A 178 -28.68 10.39 -17.40
C VAL A 178 -28.93 9.37 -16.30
N THR A 179 -30.09 8.75 -16.35
CA THR A 179 -30.41 7.51 -15.63
C THR A 179 -30.79 6.45 -16.65
N PHE A 180 -30.68 5.16 -16.34
CA PHE A 180 -30.99 4.15 -17.34
C PHE A 180 -31.42 2.79 -16.77
N ASP A 181 -32.20 2.06 -17.56
CA ASP A 181 -32.34 0.62 -17.54
C ASP A 181 -31.67 0.06 -18.80
N LEU A 182 -30.80 -0.93 -18.64
CA LEU A 182 -30.04 -1.56 -19.72
C LEU A 182 -30.33 -3.06 -19.71
N GLU A 183 -30.81 -3.60 -20.83
CA GLU A 183 -31.02 -5.04 -21.05
C GLU A 183 -30.27 -5.46 -22.32
N VAL A 184 -29.35 -6.43 -22.20
CA VAL A 184 -28.54 -6.89 -23.33
C VAL A 184 -28.76 -8.37 -23.61
N GLU A 185 -29.11 -8.67 -24.86
CA GLU A 185 -29.11 -10.01 -25.43
C GLU A 185 -27.92 -10.15 -26.39
N PHE A 186 -27.31 -11.34 -26.40
CA PHE A 186 -26.24 -11.67 -27.35
C PHE A 186 -26.76 -12.55 -28.48
N ALA A 187 -26.17 -12.39 -29.66
CA ALA A 187 -26.30 -13.39 -30.73
C ALA A 187 -25.80 -14.77 -30.25
N ASP A 188 -26.28 -15.85 -30.86
CA ASP A 188 -25.95 -17.24 -30.48
C ASP A 188 -24.43 -17.49 -30.36
N THR A 189 -23.63 -16.79 -31.19
CA THR A 189 -22.15 -16.83 -31.23
C THR A 189 -21.48 -16.32 -29.97
N ALA A 190 -22.15 -15.52 -29.15
CA ALA A 190 -21.65 -14.93 -27.91
C ALA A 190 -22.61 -15.19 -26.72
N SER A 191 -23.41 -16.25 -26.80
CA SER A 191 -24.46 -16.56 -25.79
C SER A 191 -23.94 -16.80 -24.37
N THR A 192 -22.64 -17.04 -24.17
CA THR A 192 -22.01 -17.18 -22.84
C THR A 192 -21.41 -15.89 -22.30
N TRP A 193 -21.44 -14.81 -23.07
CA TRP A 193 -20.84 -13.55 -22.68
C TRP A 193 -21.67 -12.86 -21.59
N LYS A 194 -20.97 -12.10 -20.76
CA LYS A 194 -21.54 -11.33 -19.67
C LYS A 194 -21.34 -9.84 -19.92
N VAL A 195 -22.32 -9.04 -19.50
CA VAL A 195 -22.27 -7.58 -19.52
C VAL A 195 -21.99 -7.03 -18.13
N VAL A 196 -21.11 -6.04 -18.05
CA VAL A 196 -20.90 -5.20 -16.88
C VAL A 196 -21.21 -3.76 -17.24
N SER A 197 -22.00 -3.11 -16.40
CA SER A 197 -22.26 -1.67 -16.43
C SER A 197 -22.28 -1.13 -15.00
N GLN A 198 -22.53 0.17 -14.89
CA GLN A 198 -22.76 0.86 -13.63
C GLN A 198 -24.18 0.65 -13.11
N GLY A 199 -24.37 0.82 -11.80
CA GLY A 199 -25.65 0.64 -11.13
C GLY A 199 -25.88 -0.77 -10.59
N ASP A 200 -27.15 -1.09 -10.33
CA ASP A 200 -27.60 -2.32 -9.71
C ASP A 200 -27.90 -3.40 -10.75
N ARG A 201 -27.72 -4.68 -10.38
CA ARG A 201 -28.13 -5.80 -11.23
C ARG A 201 -29.65 -5.88 -11.34
N ASN A 202 -30.15 -6.04 -12.56
CA ASN A 202 -31.57 -6.26 -12.85
C ASN A 202 -31.80 -7.51 -13.72
N GLY A 203 -30.88 -8.48 -13.66
CA GLY A 203 -30.89 -9.69 -14.50
C GLY A 203 -29.47 -10.20 -14.74
N GLU A 204 -29.31 -11.19 -15.61
CA GLU A 204 -27.99 -11.78 -15.94
C GLU A 204 -27.12 -10.81 -16.77
N ASN A 205 -27.71 -10.11 -17.73
CA ASN A 205 -27.07 -9.10 -18.59
C ASN A 205 -27.87 -7.79 -18.57
N ALA A 206 -28.38 -7.43 -17.38
CA ALA A 206 -29.20 -6.25 -17.21
C ALA A 206 -28.78 -5.42 -15.99
N TRP A 207 -28.76 -4.11 -16.18
CA TRP A 207 -28.25 -3.12 -15.22
C TRP A 207 -29.21 -1.94 -15.12
N VAL A 208 -29.41 -1.40 -13.93
CA VAL A 208 -30.27 -0.24 -13.69
C VAL A 208 -29.57 0.77 -12.80
N THR A 209 -29.71 2.05 -13.12
CA THR A 209 -29.41 3.13 -12.19
C THR A 209 -30.56 4.13 -12.14
N HIS A 210 -30.98 4.45 -10.92
CA HIS A 210 -31.90 5.54 -10.64
C HIS A 210 -31.17 6.82 -10.24
N ASP A 211 -29.86 6.72 -9.98
CA ASP A 211 -28.99 7.83 -9.64
C ASP A 211 -28.43 8.49 -10.93
N PRO A 212 -28.35 9.83 -10.99
CA PRO A 212 -27.81 10.55 -12.15
C PRO A 212 -26.33 10.23 -12.44
N MET A 213 -26.03 9.93 -13.70
CA MET A 213 -24.69 9.60 -14.23
C MET A 213 -24.30 10.52 -15.38
N GLU A 214 -23.00 10.77 -15.59
CA GLU A 214 -22.52 11.56 -16.75
C GLU A 214 -22.61 10.79 -18.07
N GLU A 215 -22.53 9.45 -18.03
CA GLU A 215 -22.51 8.60 -19.22
C GLU A 215 -23.04 7.19 -18.97
N ILE A 216 -23.14 6.36 -20.03
CA ILE A 216 -23.55 4.95 -19.98
C ILE A 216 -22.42 4.07 -20.50
N PHE A 217 -21.80 3.28 -19.60
CA PHE A 217 -20.80 2.28 -19.97
C PHE A 217 -21.45 0.94 -20.34
N LEU A 218 -20.93 0.27 -21.37
CA LEU A 218 -21.26 -1.12 -21.69
C LEU A 218 -19.97 -1.89 -21.94
N ILE A 219 -19.61 -2.73 -20.97
CA ILE A 219 -18.46 -3.63 -21.08
C ILE A 219 -18.98 -5.06 -21.24
N ALA A 220 -18.45 -5.81 -22.19
CA ALA A 220 -18.79 -7.22 -22.31
C ALA A 220 -17.64 -8.09 -22.79
N ALA A 221 -17.55 -9.29 -22.25
CA ALA A 221 -16.65 -10.33 -22.72
C ALA A 221 -17.15 -11.70 -22.24
N ASN A 222 -16.43 -12.76 -22.61
CA ASN A 222 -16.62 -14.09 -22.04
C ASN A 222 -16.01 -14.17 -20.63
N PHE A 223 -16.63 -13.50 -19.65
CA PHE A 223 -16.13 -13.40 -18.29
C PHE A 223 -16.48 -14.63 -17.44
N THR A 224 -15.53 -15.03 -16.60
CA THR A 224 -15.79 -15.76 -15.35
C THR A 224 -16.01 -14.74 -14.23
N GLU A 225 -17.10 -14.91 -13.50
CA GLU A 225 -17.53 -13.98 -12.46
C GLU A 225 -17.28 -14.58 -11.08
N TYR A 226 -16.75 -13.75 -10.18
CA TYR A 226 -16.54 -14.04 -8.77
C TYR A 226 -17.24 -12.95 -7.96
N SER A 227 -17.88 -13.33 -6.86
CA SER A 227 -18.64 -12.41 -6.01
C SER A 227 -18.55 -12.75 -4.54
N ALA A 228 -18.59 -11.71 -3.70
CA ALA A 228 -18.75 -11.80 -2.26
C ALA A 228 -19.50 -10.56 -1.74
N GLN A 229 -20.00 -10.65 -0.52
CA GLN A 229 -20.66 -9.54 0.15
C GLN A 229 -19.70 -8.90 1.16
N ALA A 230 -19.47 -7.59 1.02
CA ALA A 230 -18.70 -6.77 1.96
C ALA A 230 -19.65 -5.73 2.58
N ASP A 231 -20.14 -6.02 3.80
CA ASP A 231 -21.19 -5.23 4.46
C ASP A 231 -22.41 -5.00 3.54
N ASN A 232 -22.68 -3.76 3.12
CA ASN A 232 -23.80 -3.41 2.23
C ASN A 232 -23.42 -3.37 0.74
N VAL A 233 -22.17 -3.68 0.39
CA VAL A 233 -21.64 -3.59 -0.97
C VAL A 233 -21.30 -4.98 -1.51
N GLU A 234 -21.79 -5.31 -2.70
CA GLU A 234 -21.37 -6.50 -3.45
C GLU A 234 -19.99 -6.26 -4.07
N VAL A 235 -18.98 -7.05 -3.71
CA VAL A 235 -17.63 -6.97 -4.29
C VAL A 235 -17.46 -8.06 -5.35
N LEU A 236 -16.96 -7.66 -6.51
CA LEU A 236 -16.99 -8.48 -7.73
C LEU A 236 -15.64 -8.51 -8.44
N ALA A 237 -15.37 -9.60 -9.13
CA ALA A 237 -14.31 -9.68 -10.13
C ALA A 237 -14.81 -10.40 -11.40
N TYR A 238 -14.61 -9.77 -12.55
CA TYR A 238 -14.90 -10.33 -13.87
C TYR A 238 -13.59 -10.57 -14.59
N LEU A 239 -13.20 -11.83 -14.72
CA LEU A 239 -11.94 -12.23 -15.34
C LEU A 239 -12.22 -12.98 -16.66
N ARG A 240 -11.55 -12.58 -17.72
CA ARG A 240 -11.54 -13.27 -19.02
C ARG A 240 -10.80 -14.61 -18.90
N THR A 241 -9.69 -14.60 -18.16
CA THR A 241 -8.91 -15.79 -17.83
C THR A 241 -9.25 -16.20 -16.39
N PRO A 242 -9.95 -17.32 -16.16
CA PRO A 242 -10.38 -17.72 -14.83
C PRO A 242 -9.19 -17.86 -13.86
N ASP A 243 -9.21 -17.07 -12.79
CA ASP A 243 -8.24 -17.14 -11.69
C ASP A 243 -8.93 -16.73 -10.37
N SER A 244 -9.35 -17.73 -9.59
CA SER A 244 -10.04 -17.49 -8.32
C SER A 244 -9.17 -16.79 -7.29
N ASN A 245 -7.86 -17.05 -7.29
CA ASN A 245 -6.93 -16.48 -6.31
C ASN A 245 -6.74 -14.99 -6.61
N LEU A 246 -6.60 -14.64 -7.89
CA LEU A 246 -6.51 -13.24 -8.31
C LEU A 246 -7.81 -12.50 -7.98
N ALA A 247 -8.97 -13.08 -8.33
CA ALA A 247 -10.27 -12.50 -8.03
C ALA A 247 -10.43 -12.20 -6.54
N THR A 248 -10.11 -13.15 -5.66
CA THR A 248 -10.25 -12.90 -4.22
C THR A 248 -9.28 -11.86 -3.70
N LYS A 249 -8.02 -11.80 -4.19
CA LYS A 249 -7.08 -10.73 -3.79
C LYS A 249 -7.66 -9.33 -4.02
N TYR A 250 -8.29 -9.12 -5.17
CA TYR A 250 -8.91 -7.83 -5.51
C TYR A 250 -10.20 -7.56 -4.72
N MET A 251 -11.02 -8.57 -4.49
CA MET A 251 -12.23 -8.44 -3.67
C MET A 251 -11.89 -8.13 -2.20
N ASP A 252 -10.89 -8.79 -1.63
CA ASP A 252 -10.36 -8.50 -0.28
C ASP A 252 -9.80 -7.08 -0.19
N ALA A 253 -9.03 -6.66 -1.20
CA ALA A 253 -8.49 -5.30 -1.27
C ALA A 253 -9.62 -4.27 -1.37
N THR A 254 -10.66 -4.55 -2.16
CA THR A 254 -11.86 -3.70 -2.25
C THR A 254 -12.50 -3.52 -0.87
N GLU A 255 -12.82 -4.62 -0.17
CA GLU A 255 -13.42 -4.55 1.17
C GLU A 255 -12.55 -3.73 2.13
N ARG A 256 -11.23 -3.93 2.10
CA ARG A 256 -10.27 -3.21 2.94
C ARG A 256 -10.27 -1.71 2.65
N TYR A 257 -10.30 -1.31 1.38
CA TYR A 257 -10.29 0.10 0.98
C TYR A 257 -11.64 0.79 1.20
N LEU A 258 -12.76 0.09 1.05
CA LEU A 258 -14.06 0.62 1.48
C LEU A 258 -14.05 0.94 2.99
N LYS A 259 -13.53 0.03 3.82
CA LYS A 259 -13.37 0.26 5.28
C LYS A 259 -12.40 1.38 5.63
N LEU A 260 -11.44 1.69 4.74
CA LEU A 260 -10.56 2.86 4.89
C LEU A 260 -11.31 4.16 4.57
N TYR A 261 -12.02 4.23 3.45
CA TYR A 261 -12.56 5.48 2.91
C TYR A 261 -13.93 5.86 3.47
N GLU A 262 -14.81 4.90 3.80
CA GLU A 262 -16.14 5.22 4.33
C GLU A 262 -16.11 6.06 5.60
N PRO A 263 -15.24 5.79 6.60
CA PRO A 263 -15.11 6.65 7.78
C PRO A 263 -14.60 8.07 7.44
N LEU A 264 -13.79 8.22 6.39
CA LEU A 264 -13.22 9.51 5.98
C LEU A 264 -14.26 10.35 5.23
N LEU A 265 -14.99 9.74 4.31
CA LEU A 265 -15.74 10.46 3.27
C LEU A 265 -17.27 10.32 3.41
N GLY A 266 -17.74 9.26 4.07
CA GLY A 266 -19.14 8.85 4.11
C GLY A 266 -19.39 7.56 3.32
N ALA A 267 -20.61 7.04 3.42
CA ALA A 267 -20.98 5.74 2.84
C ALA A 267 -20.71 5.67 1.34
N TYR A 268 -20.20 4.53 0.90
CA TYR A 268 -19.93 4.26 -0.51
C TYR A 268 -21.20 4.46 -1.37
N PRO A 269 -21.10 5.12 -2.55
CA PRO A 269 -22.31 5.58 -3.25
C PRO A 269 -23.14 4.49 -3.91
N TYR A 270 -22.53 3.35 -4.27
CA TYR A 270 -23.16 2.32 -5.09
C TYR A 270 -23.42 1.02 -4.31
N SER A 271 -24.25 0.14 -4.84
CA SER A 271 -24.49 -1.19 -4.24
C SER A 271 -23.37 -2.20 -4.49
N LYS A 272 -22.48 -1.92 -5.46
CA LYS A 272 -21.39 -2.82 -5.86
C LYS A 272 -20.08 -2.09 -6.16
N PHE A 273 -18.98 -2.83 -6.10
CA PHE A 273 -17.74 -2.48 -6.79
C PHE A 273 -17.16 -3.69 -7.50
N ALA A 274 -16.75 -3.56 -8.77
CA ALA A 274 -16.16 -4.65 -9.54
C ALA A 274 -14.76 -4.35 -10.07
N LEU A 275 -13.84 -5.30 -9.95
CA LEU A 275 -12.72 -5.40 -10.88
C LEU A 275 -13.21 -6.02 -12.19
N VAL A 276 -12.89 -5.42 -13.32
CA VAL A 276 -13.16 -5.98 -14.65
C VAL A 276 -11.86 -6.09 -15.44
N GLU A 277 -11.51 -7.30 -15.90
CA GLU A 277 -10.32 -7.55 -16.72
C GLU A 277 -10.57 -7.11 -18.16
N ASN A 278 -9.72 -6.23 -18.67
CA ASN A 278 -9.83 -5.70 -20.01
C ASN A 278 -9.08 -6.54 -21.05
N PHE A 279 -9.36 -6.31 -22.34
CA PHE A 279 -8.68 -6.97 -23.48
C PHE A 279 -7.51 -6.20 -24.07
N TRP A 280 -7.17 -5.05 -23.48
CA TRP A 280 -5.92 -4.33 -23.70
C TRP A 280 -5.50 -3.66 -22.39
N GLU A 281 -4.25 -3.19 -22.31
CA GLU A 281 -3.75 -2.61 -21.06
C GLU A 281 -4.40 -1.24 -20.79
N THR A 282 -5.08 -1.11 -19.64
CA THR A 282 -5.79 0.09 -19.19
C THR A 282 -5.73 0.25 -17.67
N GLY A 283 -6.07 1.46 -17.22
CA GLY A 283 -6.36 1.79 -15.81
C GLY A 283 -7.49 2.82 -15.75
N TYR A 284 -8.74 2.38 -15.83
CA TYR A 284 -9.91 3.28 -15.83
C TYR A 284 -10.79 3.09 -14.60
N GLY A 285 -11.16 4.21 -13.98
CA GLY A 285 -12.08 4.29 -12.85
C GLY A 285 -13.48 4.65 -13.33
N MET A 286 -14.44 3.73 -13.18
CA MET A 286 -15.82 3.92 -13.61
C MET A 286 -16.77 3.93 -12.39
N PRO A 287 -17.98 4.48 -12.51
CA PRO A 287 -18.97 4.39 -11.45
C PRO A 287 -19.26 2.92 -11.12
N SER A 288 -18.95 2.48 -9.90
CA SER A 288 -19.14 1.12 -9.36
C SER A 288 -18.24 0.00 -9.93
N PHE A 289 -17.20 0.31 -10.71
CA PHE A 289 -16.21 -0.69 -11.16
C PHE A 289 -14.95 -0.05 -11.76
N THR A 290 -13.89 -0.83 -11.90
CA THR A 290 -12.67 -0.41 -12.61
C THR A 290 -12.31 -1.41 -13.71
N LEU A 291 -11.78 -0.89 -14.82
CA LEU A 291 -11.40 -1.67 -15.99
C LEU A 291 -9.87 -1.67 -16.13
N LEU A 292 -9.24 -2.79 -15.78
CA LEU A 292 -7.78 -2.93 -15.72
C LEU A 292 -7.28 -3.96 -16.73
N GLY A 293 -6.09 -3.70 -17.30
CA GLY A 293 -5.45 -4.59 -18.26
C GLY A 293 -5.10 -5.98 -17.75
N GLU A 294 -5.02 -6.96 -18.66
CA GLU A 294 -4.68 -8.35 -18.34
C GLU A 294 -3.32 -8.45 -17.63
N GLN A 295 -2.28 -7.77 -18.12
CA GLN A 295 -0.98 -7.81 -17.45
C GLN A 295 -0.98 -6.97 -16.18
N VAL A 296 -1.62 -5.80 -16.23
CA VAL A 296 -1.72 -4.88 -15.09
C VAL A 296 -2.27 -5.57 -13.85
N ILE A 297 -3.39 -6.30 -13.96
CA ILE A 297 -4.00 -6.91 -12.77
C ILE A 297 -3.12 -7.98 -12.09
N ARG A 298 -2.09 -8.49 -12.77
CA ARG A 298 -1.22 -9.54 -12.23
C ARG A 298 0.03 -8.97 -11.54
N PHE A 299 0.27 -7.66 -11.61
CA PHE A 299 1.37 -7.03 -10.90
C PHE A 299 1.02 -6.81 -9.41
N PRO A 300 1.81 -7.33 -8.46
CA PRO A 300 1.49 -7.24 -7.03
C PRO A 300 1.30 -5.81 -6.50
N PHE A 301 2.10 -4.86 -6.99
CA PHE A 301 2.09 -3.48 -6.51
C PHE A 301 0.80 -2.72 -6.85
N ILE A 302 0.02 -3.16 -7.85
CA ILE A 302 -1.19 -2.46 -8.29
C ILE A 302 -2.24 -2.38 -7.18
N LEU A 303 -2.32 -3.41 -6.33
CA LEU A 303 -3.23 -3.43 -5.20
C LEU A 303 -2.92 -2.33 -4.18
N GLU A 304 -1.69 -1.83 -4.10
CA GLU A 304 -1.24 -0.83 -3.12
C GLU A 304 -0.93 0.53 -3.74
N SER A 305 -0.85 0.62 -5.07
CA SER A 305 -0.65 1.88 -5.79
C SER A 305 -1.93 2.38 -6.46
N SER A 306 -2.33 1.79 -7.59
CA SER A 306 -3.34 2.35 -8.49
C SER A 306 -4.75 1.91 -8.12
N TYR A 307 -4.93 0.68 -7.62
CA TYR A 307 -6.26 0.18 -7.25
C TYR A 307 -7.00 1.03 -6.19
N PRO A 308 -6.36 1.48 -5.08
CA PRO A 308 -7.03 2.37 -4.12
C PRO A 308 -7.42 3.73 -4.72
N HIS A 309 -6.68 4.22 -5.73
CA HIS A 309 -7.00 5.43 -6.48
C HIS A 309 -8.30 5.26 -7.26
N GLU A 310 -8.45 4.16 -8.01
CA GLU A 310 -9.65 3.86 -8.79
C GLU A 310 -10.90 3.68 -7.91
N ILE A 311 -10.73 3.12 -6.70
CA ILE A 311 -11.83 3.00 -5.73
C ILE A 311 -12.27 4.39 -5.24
N LEU A 312 -11.33 5.28 -4.92
CA LEU A 312 -11.64 6.65 -4.47
C LEU A 312 -12.41 7.46 -5.50
N HIS A 313 -12.22 7.20 -6.80
CA HIS A 313 -12.98 7.88 -7.85
C HIS A 313 -14.50 7.70 -7.72
N ASN A 314 -14.96 6.66 -7.02
CA ASN A 314 -16.37 6.46 -6.73
C ASN A 314 -16.95 7.56 -5.83
N TRP A 315 -16.15 8.21 -4.98
CA TRP A 315 -16.57 9.42 -4.27
C TRP A 315 -16.27 10.68 -5.10
N TRP A 316 -15.10 10.75 -5.73
CA TRP A 316 -14.61 11.94 -6.42
C TRP A 316 -14.43 11.70 -7.92
N GLY A 317 -15.23 12.36 -8.76
CA GLY A 317 -15.23 12.13 -10.20
C GLY A 317 -16.41 11.30 -10.69
N ASN A 318 -16.82 10.27 -9.94
CA ASN A 318 -18.02 9.47 -10.24
C ASN A 318 -19.16 9.68 -9.20
N GLY A 319 -18.82 10.05 -7.97
CA GLY A 319 -19.79 10.33 -6.90
C GLY A 319 -20.17 11.80 -6.83
N VAL A 320 -19.17 12.68 -6.79
CA VAL A 320 -19.31 14.13 -7.01
C VAL A 320 -18.54 14.48 -8.26
N TYR A 321 -19.23 15.04 -9.25
CA TYR A 321 -18.65 15.32 -10.56
C TYR A 321 -17.90 16.66 -10.52
N PRO A 322 -16.70 16.77 -11.12
CA PRO A 322 -16.09 18.06 -11.37
C PRO A 322 -16.93 18.88 -12.36
N ASP A 323 -17.01 20.18 -12.13
CA ASP A 323 -17.33 21.10 -13.20
C ASP A 323 -16.10 21.31 -14.09
N TYR A 324 -15.95 20.47 -15.12
CA TYR A 324 -14.78 20.51 -16.02
C TYR A 324 -14.61 21.86 -16.74
N GLU A 325 -15.66 22.68 -16.87
CA GLU A 325 -15.53 24.04 -17.43
C GLU A 325 -14.77 25.00 -16.50
N SER A 326 -14.78 24.74 -15.19
CA SER A 326 -14.13 25.56 -14.17
C SER A 326 -12.98 24.86 -13.43
N GLY A 327 -12.56 23.69 -13.90
CA GLY A 327 -11.36 22.99 -13.46
C GLY A 327 -11.65 21.66 -12.75
N ASN A 328 -10.89 20.62 -13.10
CA ASN A 328 -10.97 19.31 -12.50
C ASN A 328 -10.17 19.24 -11.18
N TRP A 329 -10.87 19.41 -10.07
CA TRP A 329 -10.31 19.31 -8.72
C TRP A 329 -10.17 17.88 -8.20
N SER A 330 -10.85 16.92 -8.82
CA SER A 330 -11.01 15.55 -8.28
C SER A 330 -9.74 14.72 -8.42
N GLU A 331 -9.02 14.82 -9.54
CA GLU A 331 -7.77 14.07 -9.77
C GLU A 331 -6.72 14.33 -8.68
N GLY A 332 -6.52 15.59 -8.32
CA GLY A 332 -5.59 15.96 -7.26
C GLY A 332 -6.06 15.52 -5.87
N LEU A 333 -7.38 15.51 -5.62
CA LEU A 333 -7.94 15.02 -4.34
C LEU A 333 -7.80 13.51 -4.22
N THR A 334 -8.09 12.77 -5.29
CA THR A 334 -7.92 11.32 -5.35
C THR A 334 -6.46 10.95 -5.17
N ALA A 335 -5.54 11.61 -5.88
CA ALA A 335 -4.10 11.41 -5.69
C ALA A 335 -3.62 11.77 -4.27
N TYR A 336 -4.24 12.76 -3.63
CA TYR A 336 -3.93 13.11 -2.24
C TYR A 336 -4.37 12.02 -1.26
N LEU A 337 -5.59 11.48 -1.43
CA LEU A 337 -6.19 10.49 -0.52
C LEU A 337 -5.82 9.03 -0.84
N ALA A 338 -5.19 8.75 -1.99
CA ALA A 338 -4.62 7.46 -2.34
C ALA A 338 -3.09 7.53 -2.32
N ASP A 339 -2.50 8.07 -3.39
CA ASP A 339 -1.07 7.98 -3.66
C ASP A 339 -0.24 8.63 -2.54
N HIS A 340 -0.58 9.86 -2.14
CA HIS A 340 0.12 10.57 -1.06
C HIS A 340 -0.19 9.98 0.31
N LEU A 341 -1.47 9.74 0.63
CA LEU A 341 -1.88 9.23 1.93
C LEU A 341 -1.20 7.90 2.28
N PHE A 342 -0.99 7.01 1.31
CA PHE A 342 -0.29 5.74 1.55
C PHE A 342 1.20 5.97 1.85
N GLN A 343 1.84 6.92 1.18
CA GLN A 343 3.20 7.34 1.54
C GLN A 343 3.25 8.00 2.93
N GLU A 344 2.24 8.78 3.28
CA GLU A 344 2.10 9.38 4.61
C GLU A 344 1.95 8.31 5.71
N MET A 345 1.14 7.27 5.47
CA MET A 345 1.00 6.12 6.37
C MET A 345 2.33 5.38 6.60
N ASN A 346 3.20 5.37 5.58
CA ASN A 346 4.54 4.78 5.64
C ASN A 346 5.61 5.75 6.20
N GLY A 347 5.22 6.95 6.65
CA GLY A 347 6.14 7.95 7.22
C GLY A 347 6.93 8.77 6.20
N VAL A 348 6.70 8.56 4.90
CA VAL A 348 7.46 9.17 3.79
C VAL A 348 6.62 10.13 2.95
N GLY A 349 5.48 10.60 3.48
CA GLY A 349 4.58 11.53 2.77
C GLY A 349 5.24 12.86 2.36
N HIS A 350 6.24 13.33 3.11
CA HIS A 350 7.00 14.54 2.79
C HIS A 350 7.87 14.37 1.53
N GLU A 351 8.44 13.17 1.31
CA GLU A 351 9.19 12.88 0.08
C GLU A 351 8.27 12.85 -1.14
N TYR A 352 7.04 12.35 -1.00
CA TYR A 352 6.05 12.40 -2.08
C TYR A 352 5.65 13.85 -2.43
N ARG A 353 5.46 14.71 -1.43
CA ARG A 353 5.20 16.14 -1.66
C ARG A 353 6.37 16.82 -2.35
N LYS A 354 7.59 16.60 -1.87
CA LYS A 354 8.82 17.08 -2.51
C LYS A 354 8.93 16.63 -3.96
N GLU A 355 8.57 15.38 -4.26
CA GLU A 355 8.52 14.86 -5.63
C GLU A 355 7.53 15.65 -6.51
N MET A 356 6.34 16.00 -6.00
CA MET A 356 5.38 16.82 -6.75
C MET A 356 5.94 18.21 -7.06
N LEU A 357 6.60 18.85 -6.09
CA LEU A 357 7.25 20.15 -6.30
C LEU A 357 8.41 20.07 -7.30
N ALA A 358 9.20 19.00 -7.25
CA ALA A 358 10.28 18.74 -8.20
C ALA A 358 9.76 18.52 -9.62
N ARG A 359 8.66 17.77 -9.79
CA ARG A 359 8.00 17.58 -11.09
C ARG A 359 7.52 18.90 -11.67
N TYR A 360 6.93 19.78 -10.86
CA TYR A 360 6.53 21.11 -11.31
C TYR A 360 7.74 21.92 -11.82
N LYS A 361 8.85 21.96 -11.06
CA LYS A 361 10.08 22.65 -11.49
C LYS A 361 10.71 22.06 -12.76
N ASN A 362 10.60 20.75 -12.97
CA ASN A 362 11.27 20.06 -14.07
C ASN A 362 10.47 20.08 -15.38
N TYR A 363 9.14 20.01 -15.31
CA TYR A 363 8.30 19.84 -16.51
C TYR A 363 7.50 21.09 -16.90
N VAL A 364 7.36 22.07 -16.00
CA VAL A 364 6.57 23.28 -16.27
C VAL A 364 7.51 24.44 -16.63
N ALA A 365 7.76 24.60 -17.93
CA ALA A 365 8.53 25.71 -18.48
C ALA A 365 7.69 27.01 -18.62
N GLU A 366 8.37 28.12 -18.89
CA GLU A 366 7.75 29.41 -19.17
C GLU A 366 6.91 29.31 -20.46
N GLY A 367 5.58 29.21 -20.31
CA GLY A 367 4.61 29.06 -21.41
C GLY A 367 3.78 27.78 -21.38
N SER A 368 4.18 26.75 -20.63
CA SER A 368 3.39 25.52 -20.41
C SER A 368 2.58 25.53 -19.11
N ASP A 369 2.77 26.53 -18.25
CA ASP A 369 2.00 26.69 -17.01
C ASP A 369 0.60 27.28 -17.25
N PHE A 370 -0.37 26.85 -16.44
CA PHE A 370 -1.76 27.30 -16.55
C PHE A 370 -2.49 27.26 -15.19
N PRO A 371 -3.56 28.06 -15.01
CA PRO A 371 -4.39 28.01 -13.80
C PRO A 371 -5.13 26.68 -13.66
N LEU A 372 -5.33 26.20 -12.44
CA LEU A 372 -6.11 24.97 -12.19
C LEU A 372 -7.56 25.10 -12.71
N ALA A 373 -8.11 26.32 -12.73
CA ALA A 373 -9.42 26.59 -13.33
C ALA A 373 -9.54 26.22 -14.82
N ARG A 374 -8.42 25.93 -15.51
CA ARG A 374 -8.38 25.49 -16.91
C ARG A 374 -8.00 24.01 -17.06
N PHE A 375 -7.71 23.31 -15.97
CA PHE A 375 -7.34 21.90 -16.03
C PHE A 375 -8.60 21.06 -16.28
N ALA A 376 -8.64 20.27 -17.35
CA ALA A 376 -9.70 19.30 -17.58
C ALA A 376 -9.19 17.86 -17.42
N SER A 377 -8.12 17.54 -18.17
CA SER A 377 -7.46 16.23 -18.12
C SER A 377 -5.97 16.34 -18.47
N ARG A 378 -5.23 15.24 -18.24
CA ARG A 378 -3.81 15.14 -18.56
C ARG A 378 -3.60 14.92 -20.05
N ASN A 379 -2.67 15.67 -20.64
CA ASN A 379 -2.21 15.49 -22.03
C ASN A 379 -0.67 15.59 -22.21
N SER A 380 0.06 15.86 -21.13
CA SER A 380 1.51 16.09 -21.12
C SER A 380 2.06 16.00 -19.69
N ALA A 381 3.37 15.81 -19.53
CA ALA A 381 4.03 15.86 -18.22
C ALA A 381 3.81 17.20 -17.48
N ALA A 382 3.78 18.32 -18.21
CA ALA A 382 3.47 19.65 -17.66
C ALA A 382 2.02 19.70 -17.12
N SER A 383 1.05 19.25 -17.92
CA SER A 383 -0.36 19.21 -17.48
C SER A 383 -0.58 18.27 -16.29
N GLN A 384 0.21 17.20 -16.16
CA GLN A 384 0.18 16.31 -15.01
C GLN A 384 0.74 16.99 -13.75
N ALA A 385 1.89 17.64 -13.87
CA ALA A 385 2.52 18.35 -12.75
C ALA A 385 1.61 19.46 -12.19
N VAL A 386 0.89 20.16 -13.07
CA VAL A 386 -0.11 21.17 -12.68
C VAL A 386 -1.39 20.50 -12.17
N GLY A 387 -2.08 19.73 -13.01
CA GLY A 387 -3.42 19.21 -12.73
C GLY A 387 -3.50 18.21 -11.58
N TYR A 388 -2.49 17.35 -11.43
CA TYR A 388 -2.39 16.42 -10.31
C TYR A 388 -1.55 17.03 -9.19
N GLY A 389 -0.30 17.41 -9.48
CA GLY A 389 0.66 17.82 -8.46
C GLY A 389 0.28 19.10 -7.70
N LYS A 390 -0.03 20.19 -8.42
CA LYS A 390 -0.45 21.46 -7.78
C LYS A 390 -1.81 21.34 -7.11
N THR A 391 -2.76 20.62 -7.70
CA THR A 391 -4.07 20.36 -7.07
C THR A 391 -3.95 19.51 -5.79
N LEU A 392 -3.10 18.47 -5.79
CA LEU A 392 -2.80 17.67 -4.59
C LEU A 392 -2.24 18.56 -3.47
N MET A 393 -1.27 19.41 -3.80
CA MET A 393 -0.70 20.34 -2.82
C MET A 393 -1.70 21.39 -2.35
N LEU A 394 -2.66 21.81 -3.18
CA LEU A 394 -3.78 22.67 -2.75
C LEU A 394 -4.59 21.98 -1.64
N TRP A 395 -4.95 20.71 -1.81
CA TRP A 395 -5.69 19.95 -0.78
C TRP A 395 -4.87 19.73 0.49
N HIS A 396 -3.57 19.46 0.34
CA HIS A 396 -2.65 19.36 1.46
C HIS A 396 -2.57 20.67 2.25
N MET A 397 -2.33 21.80 1.59
CA MET A 397 -2.27 23.12 2.24
C MET A 397 -3.62 23.51 2.85
N LEU A 398 -4.75 23.14 2.24
CA LEU A 398 -6.07 23.37 2.81
C LEU A 398 -6.25 22.57 4.11
N ARG A 399 -5.81 21.31 4.16
CA ARG A 399 -5.77 20.52 5.41
C ARG A 399 -4.93 21.19 6.48
N ILE A 400 -3.74 21.71 6.15
CA ILE A 400 -2.88 22.42 7.10
C ILE A 400 -3.53 23.71 7.62
N GLU A 401 -4.22 24.48 6.77
CA GLU A 401 -4.89 25.73 7.16
C GLU A 401 -6.06 25.47 8.14
N LEU A 402 -6.78 24.35 7.95
CA LEU A 402 -7.99 24.01 8.70
C LEU A 402 -7.76 23.09 9.91
N GLY A 403 -6.75 22.23 9.85
CA GLY A 403 -6.61 21.05 10.69
C GLY A 403 -7.48 19.88 10.23
N ASP A 404 -7.11 18.67 10.69
CA ASP A 404 -7.67 17.39 10.21
C ASP A 404 -9.18 17.28 10.43
N ASP A 405 -9.69 17.71 11.59
CA ASP A 405 -11.12 17.57 11.94
C ASP A 405 -12.03 18.34 10.98
N LEU A 406 -11.74 19.63 10.75
CA LEU A 406 -12.51 20.49 9.85
C LEU A 406 -12.31 20.10 8.39
N PHE A 407 -11.10 19.65 8.02
CA PHE A 407 -10.83 19.14 6.69
C PHE A 407 -11.71 17.92 6.37
N LEU A 408 -11.73 16.92 7.26
CA LEU A 408 -12.55 15.72 7.10
C LEU A 408 -14.06 16.03 7.16
N GLU A 409 -14.49 16.94 8.03
CA GLU A 409 -15.89 17.42 8.03
C GLU A 409 -16.25 18.06 6.69
N GLY A 410 -15.36 18.89 6.14
CA GLY A 410 -15.52 19.51 4.83
C GLY A 410 -15.63 18.51 3.69
N LEU A 411 -14.78 17.47 3.67
CA LEU A 411 -14.88 16.40 2.67
C LEU A 411 -16.20 15.64 2.78
N ARG A 412 -16.61 15.24 3.98
CA ARG A 412 -17.91 14.55 4.17
C ARG A 412 -19.09 15.41 3.73
N LYS A 413 -19.03 16.72 4.01
CA LYS A 413 -20.08 17.67 3.63
C LYS A 413 -20.10 17.94 2.13
N LEU A 414 -18.93 18.08 1.50
CA LEU A 414 -18.81 18.17 0.04
C LEU A 414 -19.45 16.95 -0.63
N TYR A 415 -19.12 15.75 -0.16
CA TYR A 415 -19.72 14.52 -0.66
C TYR A 415 -21.24 14.49 -0.43
N SER A 416 -21.73 14.77 0.78
CA SER A 416 -23.17 14.68 1.07
C SER A 416 -24.01 15.71 0.32
N ASP A 417 -23.50 16.94 0.17
CA ASP A 417 -24.26 18.05 -0.43
C ASP A 417 -24.26 17.98 -1.96
N TYR A 418 -23.19 17.46 -2.57
CA TYR A 418 -22.99 17.40 -4.02
C TYR A 418 -23.02 15.98 -4.60
N LYS A 419 -23.47 14.97 -3.84
CA LYS A 419 -23.63 13.60 -4.34
C LYS A 419 -24.49 13.58 -5.62
N TYR A 420 -23.92 13.05 -6.69
CA TYR A 420 -24.43 13.00 -8.06
C TYR A 420 -24.70 14.36 -8.70
N GLN A 421 -23.98 15.40 -8.26
CA GLN A 421 -24.03 16.74 -8.81
C GLN A 421 -22.64 17.20 -9.23
N ARG A 422 -22.58 18.25 -10.06
CA ARG A 422 -21.32 18.92 -10.38
C ARG A 422 -20.95 19.93 -9.30
N ALA A 423 -19.68 19.99 -8.94
CA ALA A 423 -19.10 20.99 -8.04
C ALA A 423 -17.92 21.69 -8.70
N SER A 424 -17.86 23.01 -8.57
CA SER A 424 -16.72 23.83 -9.00
C SER A 424 -15.74 24.09 -7.84
N PHE A 425 -14.55 24.61 -8.14
CA PHE A 425 -13.66 25.14 -7.08
C PHE A 425 -14.33 26.25 -6.24
N ALA A 426 -15.21 27.06 -6.83
CA ALA A 426 -15.93 28.13 -6.11
C ALA A 426 -16.98 27.58 -5.14
N ASP A 427 -17.64 26.48 -5.49
CA ASP A 427 -18.55 25.76 -4.58
C ASP A 427 -17.79 25.20 -3.38
N ILE A 428 -16.63 24.59 -3.64
CA ILE A 428 -15.74 24.05 -2.61
C ILE A 428 -15.23 25.16 -1.69
N GLU A 429 -14.71 26.27 -2.24
CA GLU A 429 -14.27 27.43 -1.46
C GLU A 429 -15.36 27.91 -0.50
N LYS A 430 -16.58 28.09 -1.02
CA LYS A 430 -17.72 28.55 -0.23
C LYS A 430 -18.06 27.56 0.88
N LEU A 431 -18.13 26.27 0.57
CA LEU A 431 -18.45 25.21 1.52
C LEU A 431 -17.43 25.17 2.67
N PHE A 432 -16.13 25.17 2.35
CA PHE A 432 -15.09 25.15 3.38
C PHE A 432 -14.99 26.47 4.16
N THR A 433 -15.29 27.61 3.54
CA THR A 433 -15.39 28.90 4.23
C THR A 433 -16.52 28.90 5.26
N GLU A 434 -17.68 28.35 4.90
CA GLU A 434 -18.84 28.25 5.81
C GLU A 434 -18.56 27.31 6.99
N ILE A 435 -17.93 26.16 6.75
CA ILE A 435 -17.61 25.15 7.78
C ILE A 435 -16.55 25.69 8.75
N SER A 436 -15.46 26.24 8.22
CA SER A 436 -14.32 26.70 9.02
C SER A 436 -14.54 28.07 9.67
N SER A 437 -15.48 28.86 9.16
CA SER A 437 -15.60 30.30 9.46
C SER A 437 -14.33 31.12 9.14
N ILE A 438 -13.44 30.59 8.30
CA ILE A 438 -12.25 31.25 7.78
C ILE A 438 -12.55 31.69 6.34
N ASP A 439 -12.26 32.95 5.99
CA ASP A 439 -12.39 33.43 4.61
C ASP A 439 -11.28 32.84 3.74
N LEU A 440 -11.63 31.83 2.93
CA LEU A 440 -10.70 31.11 2.06
C LEU A 440 -10.62 31.72 0.64
N SER A 441 -11.29 32.83 0.36
CA SER A 441 -11.32 33.44 -0.99
C SER A 441 -9.93 33.76 -1.53
N VAL A 442 -9.04 34.30 -0.68
CA VAL A 442 -7.66 34.59 -1.07
C VAL A 442 -6.84 33.32 -1.28
N PHE A 443 -7.12 32.26 -0.49
CA PHE A 443 -6.43 30.98 -0.62
C PHE A 443 -6.77 30.31 -1.96
N PHE A 444 -8.06 30.20 -2.29
CA PHE A 444 -8.48 29.59 -3.55
C PHE A 444 -8.09 30.45 -4.75
N ASP A 445 -8.25 31.78 -4.70
CA ASP A 445 -7.86 32.65 -5.81
C ASP A 445 -6.37 32.49 -6.17
N GLN A 446 -5.48 32.49 -5.17
CA GLN A 446 -4.04 32.42 -5.45
C GLN A 446 -3.59 31.06 -5.99
N TRP A 447 -4.27 29.97 -5.66
CA TRP A 447 -3.87 28.62 -6.08
C TRP A 447 -4.63 28.10 -7.30
N VAL A 448 -5.88 28.51 -7.48
CA VAL A 448 -6.74 28.06 -8.58
C VAL A 448 -6.63 28.96 -9.81
N ASN A 449 -6.59 30.28 -9.62
CA ASN A 449 -6.67 31.24 -10.73
C ASN A 449 -5.31 31.77 -11.19
N ARG A 450 -4.26 31.71 -10.35
CA ARG A 450 -2.91 32.18 -10.70
C ARG A 450 -2.03 31.07 -11.26
N ILE A 451 -1.22 31.45 -12.26
CA ILE A 451 -0.04 30.69 -12.68
C ILE A 451 1.13 30.94 -11.72
N GLY A 452 2.15 30.09 -11.79
CA GLY A 452 3.38 30.18 -11.02
C GLY A 452 3.29 29.57 -9.62
N ALA A 453 4.43 29.63 -8.93
CA ALA A 453 4.62 29.23 -7.55
C ALA A 453 5.54 30.24 -6.84
N PRO A 454 5.44 30.39 -5.49
CA PRO A 454 6.38 31.23 -4.74
C PRO A 454 7.80 30.69 -4.78
N GLU A 455 8.77 31.58 -4.81
CA GLU A 455 10.20 31.28 -4.61
C GLU A 455 10.63 31.90 -3.29
N LEU A 456 11.22 31.09 -2.40
CA LEU A 456 11.58 31.52 -1.05
C LEU A 456 13.09 31.58 -0.90
N SER A 457 13.57 32.59 -0.17
CA SER A 457 14.96 32.70 0.27
C SER A 457 15.03 33.02 1.76
N LEU A 458 16.06 32.50 2.42
CA LEU A 458 16.30 32.63 3.85
C LEU A 458 17.54 33.49 4.12
N SER A 459 17.48 34.35 5.13
CA SER A 459 18.64 34.98 5.74
C SER A 459 18.51 34.98 7.26
N VAL A 460 19.60 34.62 7.94
CA VAL A 460 19.67 34.57 9.41
C VAL A 460 20.86 35.41 9.85
N GLU A 461 20.58 36.39 10.71
CA GLU A 461 21.58 37.33 11.23
C GLU A 461 21.50 37.43 12.76
N GLU A 462 22.63 37.66 13.42
CA GLU A 462 22.62 37.99 14.84
C GLU A 462 21.96 39.36 15.07
N ALA A 463 21.06 39.43 16.05
CA ALA A 463 20.41 40.65 16.48
C ALA A 463 20.72 40.97 17.95
N THR A 464 20.44 42.22 18.35
CA THR A 464 20.72 42.69 19.70
C THR A 464 19.94 41.88 20.76
N GLY A 465 20.65 41.45 21.80
CA GLY A 465 20.08 40.78 22.96
C GLY A 465 20.08 39.25 22.89
N ASN A 466 21.09 38.63 22.27
CA ASN A 466 21.20 37.17 22.06
C ASN A 466 19.99 36.59 21.31
N ARG A 467 19.64 37.19 20.17
CA ARG A 467 18.51 36.75 19.34
C ARG A 467 18.93 36.63 17.89
N ALA A 468 18.35 35.69 17.16
CA ALA A 468 18.53 35.55 15.73
C ALA A 468 17.42 36.34 15.03
N ARG A 469 17.77 37.17 14.04
CA ARG A 469 16.81 37.73 13.09
C ARG A 469 16.72 36.79 11.90
N ILE A 470 15.56 36.17 11.72
CA ILE A 470 15.30 35.24 10.63
C ILE A 470 14.36 35.95 9.64
N MET A 471 14.85 36.19 8.43
CA MET A 471 14.17 36.93 7.38
C MET A 471 13.96 36.06 6.15
N PHE A 472 12.76 36.16 5.59
CA PHE A 472 12.30 35.45 4.41
C PHE A 472 11.98 36.45 3.30
N ALA A 473 12.40 36.15 2.08
CA ALA A 473 11.96 36.90 0.91
C ALA A 473 11.29 36.01 -0.12
N GLN A 474 10.17 36.49 -0.66
CA GLN A 474 9.48 35.92 -1.80
C GLN A 474 10.03 36.55 -3.09
N THR A 475 10.88 35.83 -3.83
CA THR A 475 11.68 36.38 -4.94
C THR A 475 11.01 36.30 -6.31
N GLN A 476 9.93 35.52 -6.43
CA GLN A 476 9.22 35.34 -7.70
C GLN A 476 8.66 36.66 -8.25
N PHE A 477 8.44 36.71 -9.57
CA PHE A 477 7.77 37.83 -10.22
C PHE A 477 6.29 37.93 -9.82
N GLY A 478 5.74 39.14 -9.75
CA GLY A 478 4.34 39.39 -9.37
C GLY A 478 4.12 39.57 -7.87
N ASP A 479 2.86 39.50 -7.43
CA ASP A 479 2.46 39.72 -6.04
C ASP A 479 2.98 38.62 -5.09
N PRO A 480 3.21 38.91 -3.80
CA PRO A 480 3.48 37.87 -2.82
C PRO A 480 2.28 36.93 -2.64
N TYR A 481 2.56 35.65 -2.39
CA TYR A 481 1.58 34.66 -1.94
C TYR A 481 1.37 34.80 -0.44
N ARG A 482 0.19 34.40 0.06
CA ARG A 482 -0.03 34.16 1.48
C ARG A 482 0.31 32.71 1.80
N LEU A 483 1.30 32.50 2.65
CA LEU A 483 1.85 31.19 2.96
C LEU A 483 1.89 31.01 4.48
N ARG A 484 1.55 29.81 4.96
CA ARG A 484 2.00 29.30 6.26
C ARG A 484 3.20 28.40 6.02
N VAL A 485 4.31 28.67 6.70
CA VAL A 485 5.57 27.96 6.46
C VAL A 485 6.10 27.39 7.79
N PRO A 486 6.26 26.07 7.92
CA PRO A 486 6.92 25.46 9.07
C PRO A 486 8.43 25.78 9.05
N ILE A 487 9.00 26.06 10.21
CA ILE A 487 10.42 26.34 10.39
C ILE A 487 10.94 25.51 11.56
N ALA A 488 11.93 24.66 11.31
CA ALA A 488 12.64 23.92 12.34
C ALA A 488 13.89 24.69 12.80
N LEU A 489 13.97 24.98 14.09
CA LEU A 489 15.08 25.63 14.77
C LEU A 489 15.88 24.60 15.58
N TYR A 490 17.15 24.43 15.26
CA TYR A 490 18.04 23.47 15.90
C TYR A 490 18.88 24.17 16.96
N TYR A 491 18.82 23.70 18.19
CA TYR A 491 19.55 24.26 19.32
C TYR A 491 20.56 23.25 19.88
N GLU A 492 21.72 23.75 20.27
CA GLU A 492 22.79 22.95 20.88
C GLU A 492 22.28 22.15 22.08
N GLY A 493 22.50 20.83 22.06
CA GLY A 493 22.16 19.90 23.12
C GLY A 493 20.70 19.41 23.15
N GLU A 494 19.86 19.84 22.20
CA GLU A 494 18.48 19.35 22.06
C GLU A 494 18.41 18.22 21.01
N PRO A 495 17.73 17.09 21.31
CA PRO A 495 17.66 15.95 20.39
C PRO A 495 16.71 16.17 19.20
N GLU A 496 15.74 17.07 19.33
CA GLU A 496 14.74 17.41 18.31
C GLU A 496 14.68 18.94 18.13
N PRO A 497 14.43 19.44 16.90
CA PRO A 497 14.30 20.87 16.66
C PRO A 497 12.97 21.42 17.17
N GLU A 498 12.94 22.71 17.51
CA GLU A 498 11.69 23.43 17.77
C GLU A 498 11.01 23.79 16.44
N ILE A 499 9.73 23.42 16.28
CA ILE A 499 8.94 23.75 15.10
C ILE A 499 8.15 25.04 15.34
N TYR A 500 8.38 26.04 14.49
CA TYR A 500 7.73 27.34 14.51
C TYR A 500 7.01 27.61 13.19
N GLU A 501 5.74 27.99 13.26
CA GLU A 501 4.93 28.37 12.09
C GLU A 501 4.97 29.88 11.85
N ILE A 502 5.30 30.30 10.62
CA ILE A 502 5.22 31.71 10.21
C ILE A 502 4.19 31.92 9.10
N ALA A 503 3.41 32.98 9.21
CA ALA A 503 2.57 33.47 8.12
C ALA A 503 3.35 34.51 7.30
N LEU A 504 3.65 34.20 6.04
CA LEU A 504 4.28 35.11 5.08
C LEU A 504 3.22 35.66 4.14
N SER A 505 3.04 36.98 4.13
CA SER A 505 2.08 37.67 3.26
C SER A 505 2.70 38.81 2.46
N GLN A 506 3.97 39.14 2.75
CA GLN A 506 4.72 40.21 2.09
C GLN A 506 5.94 39.66 1.34
N LYS A 507 6.51 40.50 0.47
CA LYS A 507 7.75 40.16 -0.27
C LYS A 507 8.96 39.97 0.64
N LEU A 508 8.97 40.61 1.80
CA LEU A 508 10.04 40.49 2.80
C LEU A 508 9.38 40.51 4.18
N GLU A 509 9.55 39.44 4.95
CA GLU A 509 8.94 39.27 6.27
C GLU A 509 9.84 38.40 7.15
N GLY A 510 9.72 38.45 8.46
CA GLY A 510 10.63 37.73 9.35
C GLY A 510 10.30 37.91 10.82
N PHE A 511 10.98 37.14 11.66
CA PHE A 511 10.78 37.12 13.10
C PHE A 511 12.11 37.04 13.84
N PHE A 512 12.04 37.13 15.17
CA PHE A 512 13.19 36.93 16.05
C PHE A 512 13.05 35.58 16.75
N ALA A 513 14.08 34.74 16.64
CA ALA A 513 14.25 33.56 17.48
C ALA A 513 15.14 33.92 18.67
N ASP A 514 14.84 33.36 19.83
CA ASP A 514 15.65 33.57 21.04
C ASP A 514 16.89 32.67 21.04
N ASP A 515 17.89 33.05 21.84
CA ASP A 515 19.13 32.29 22.08
C ASP A 515 19.98 31.99 20.84
N PHE A 516 20.44 33.04 20.16
CA PHE A 516 21.33 32.91 18.99
C PHE A 516 22.65 32.17 19.30
N GLU A 517 23.15 32.27 20.54
CA GLU A 517 24.34 31.56 20.98
C GLU A 517 24.17 30.03 20.83
N ARG A 518 23.03 29.48 21.25
CA ARG A 518 22.71 28.05 21.12
C ARG A 518 22.11 27.66 19.77
N LEU A 519 21.56 28.58 18.99
CA LEU A 519 20.98 28.27 17.67
C LEU A 519 22.08 27.77 16.71
N GLU A 520 22.00 26.51 16.30
CA GLU A 520 22.98 25.85 15.42
C GLU A 520 22.55 25.89 13.94
N ALA A 521 21.25 25.75 13.68
CA ALA A 521 20.72 25.69 12.32
C ALA A 521 19.23 26.07 12.23
N VAL A 522 18.81 26.44 11.02
CA VAL A 522 17.42 26.73 10.65
C VAL A 522 17.10 25.97 9.37
N LEU A 523 16.01 25.20 9.36
CA LEU A 523 15.46 24.54 8.19
C LEU A 523 14.03 25.03 7.94
N VAL A 524 13.78 25.54 6.75
CA VAL A 524 12.48 26.10 6.36
C VAL A 524 11.75 25.08 5.50
N ASP A 525 10.45 24.93 5.75
CA ASP A 525 9.58 23.96 5.08
C ASP A 525 10.11 22.52 5.16
N PRO A 526 10.46 22.01 6.37
CA PRO A 526 11.09 20.69 6.56
C PRO A 526 10.24 19.53 6.02
N TYR A 527 8.91 19.72 5.96
CA TYR A 527 7.94 18.71 5.55
C TYR A 527 7.47 18.87 4.10
N PHE A 528 7.96 19.89 3.38
CA PHE A 528 7.47 20.25 2.05
C PHE A 528 5.95 20.47 2.03
N ASP A 529 5.43 21.18 3.02
CA ASP A 529 3.98 21.41 3.19
C ASP A 529 3.48 22.54 2.27
N VAL A 530 4.39 23.35 1.72
CA VAL A 530 4.06 24.53 0.91
C VAL A 530 4.26 24.23 -0.57
N PHE A 531 3.24 24.50 -1.40
CA PHE A 531 3.44 24.55 -2.85
C PHE A 531 4.33 25.72 -3.23
N ARG A 532 5.61 25.42 -3.51
CA ARG A 532 6.63 26.39 -3.89
C ARG A 532 7.50 25.86 -5.01
N GLN A 533 8.13 26.77 -5.73
CA GLN A 533 9.16 26.38 -6.67
C GLN A 533 10.42 25.99 -5.91
N LEU A 534 10.87 24.74 -6.08
CA LEU A 534 12.13 24.29 -5.50
C LEU A 534 13.30 24.96 -6.21
N ASP A 535 14.32 25.32 -5.42
CA ASP A 535 15.60 25.75 -5.96
C ASP A 535 16.34 24.55 -6.58
N ARG A 536 17.17 24.80 -7.61
CA ARG A 536 17.96 23.74 -8.29
C ARG A 536 18.94 23.01 -7.37
N LYS A 537 19.26 23.57 -6.20
CA LYS A 537 20.03 22.87 -5.15
C LYS A 537 19.19 21.84 -4.42
N GLU A 538 17.88 22.06 -4.31
CA GLU A 538 16.92 21.15 -3.66
C GLU A 538 16.43 20.04 -4.60
N THR A 539 16.57 20.21 -5.91
CA THR A 539 16.26 19.19 -6.92
C THR A 539 17.55 18.60 -7.51
N PRO A 540 17.81 17.30 -7.35
CA PRO A 540 18.93 16.66 -8.03
C PRO A 540 18.69 16.66 -9.55
N PRO A 541 19.74 16.71 -10.39
CA PRO A 541 19.59 16.57 -11.83
C PRO A 541 19.11 15.15 -12.16
N THR A 542 18.11 15.03 -13.03
CA THR A 542 17.52 13.73 -13.42
C THR A 542 17.47 13.54 -14.94
N ILE A 543 17.24 12.31 -15.38
CA ILE A 543 17.05 11.97 -16.79
C ILE A 543 15.85 12.72 -17.38
N GLY A 544 14.79 12.87 -16.57
CA GLY A 544 13.56 13.56 -16.96
C GLY A 544 13.77 15.06 -17.17
N GLU A 545 14.76 15.67 -16.51
CA GLU A 545 15.14 17.06 -16.76
C GLU A 545 15.79 17.25 -18.14
N LEU A 546 16.57 16.28 -18.61
CA LEU A 546 17.10 16.29 -19.98
C LEU A 546 16.00 16.09 -21.02
N PHE A 547 15.10 15.11 -20.82
CA PHE A 547 13.98 14.89 -21.74
C PHE A 547 12.91 15.98 -21.70
N GLY A 548 12.80 16.72 -20.59
CA GLY A 548 11.89 17.86 -20.43
C GLY A 548 12.48 19.20 -20.91
N ALA A 549 13.74 19.24 -21.33
CA ALA A 549 14.36 20.47 -21.81
C ALA A 549 13.75 20.91 -23.14
N SER A 550 13.51 22.22 -23.30
CA SER A 550 12.98 22.78 -24.55
C SER A 550 14.02 22.77 -25.69
N GLU A 551 15.30 22.85 -25.33
CA GLU A 551 16.44 22.80 -26.24
C GLU A 551 17.49 21.83 -25.69
N ILE A 552 18.03 20.97 -26.56
CA ILE A 552 19.01 19.96 -26.17
C ILE A 552 20.11 19.82 -27.22
N ALA A 553 21.33 19.52 -26.79
CA ALA A 553 22.41 19.11 -27.69
C ALA A 553 22.88 17.68 -27.39
N PHE A 554 23.10 16.91 -28.46
CA PHE A 554 23.72 15.60 -28.38
C PHE A 554 25.14 15.70 -28.93
N VAL A 555 26.13 15.50 -28.05
CA VAL A 555 27.55 15.51 -28.39
C VAL A 555 28.00 14.09 -28.69
N LEU A 556 28.19 13.79 -29.98
CA LEU A 556 28.49 12.45 -30.47
C LEU A 556 30.01 12.21 -30.59
N PRO A 557 30.49 10.99 -30.28
CA PRO A 557 31.91 10.66 -30.39
C PRO A 557 32.32 10.41 -31.85
N SER A 558 33.60 10.13 -32.07
CA SER A 558 34.10 9.78 -33.41
C SER A 558 33.82 8.33 -33.81
N SER A 559 33.72 7.41 -32.84
CA SER A 559 33.38 6.00 -33.06
C SER A 559 31.87 5.74 -33.06
N GLU A 560 31.45 4.65 -33.70
CA GLU A 560 30.07 4.13 -33.70
C GLU A 560 28.96 5.16 -34.01
N ARG A 561 29.29 6.25 -34.73
CA ARG A 561 28.39 7.39 -34.98
C ARG A 561 27.01 7.02 -35.48
N GLN A 562 26.91 6.00 -36.35
CA GLN A 562 25.63 5.56 -36.90
C GLN A 562 24.65 5.11 -35.80
N HIS A 563 25.13 4.42 -34.75
CA HIS A 563 24.30 3.95 -33.64
C HIS A 563 23.89 5.12 -32.75
N TRP A 564 24.81 6.06 -32.49
CA TRP A 564 24.50 7.25 -31.69
C TRP A 564 23.55 8.22 -32.38
N VAL A 565 23.66 8.39 -33.71
CA VAL A 565 22.69 9.17 -34.49
C VAL A 565 21.30 8.56 -34.38
N GLN A 566 21.17 7.23 -34.45
CA GLN A 566 19.88 6.55 -34.28
C GLN A 566 19.26 6.84 -32.90
N MET A 567 20.06 6.79 -31.83
CA MET A 567 19.57 7.16 -30.50
C MET A 567 19.17 8.63 -30.42
N THR A 568 19.97 9.53 -30.99
CA THR A 568 19.64 10.95 -31.02
C THR A 568 18.36 11.24 -31.79
N GLU A 569 18.16 10.64 -32.96
CA GLU A 569 16.92 10.80 -33.74
C GLU A 569 15.69 10.36 -32.94
N ALA A 570 15.79 9.26 -32.19
CA ALA A 570 14.71 8.80 -31.32
C ALA A 570 14.44 9.75 -30.15
N PHE A 571 15.49 10.30 -29.53
CA PHE A 571 15.37 11.20 -28.38
C PHE A 571 15.09 12.66 -28.75
N SER A 572 15.18 13.03 -30.03
CA SER A 572 14.92 14.39 -30.53
C SER A 572 13.45 14.63 -30.91
N TYR A 573 12.58 13.62 -30.80
CA TYR A 573 11.20 13.75 -31.23
C TYR A 573 10.44 14.78 -30.38
N GLY A 574 10.01 15.88 -31.01
CA GLY A 574 9.21 16.93 -30.35
C GLY A 574 10.01 18.00 -29.59
N VAL A 575 11.34 17.98 -29.68
CA VAL A 575 12.25 18.93 -28.98
C VAL A 575 13.18 19.60 -29.99
N ASP A 576 13.60 20.85 -29.73
CA ASP A 576 14.65 21.50 -30.54
C ASP A 576 16.02 20.91 -30.19
N ALA A 577 16.51 20.02 -31.05
CA ALA A 577 17.68 19.19 -30.79
C ALA A 577 18.80 19.42 -31.79
N ASP A 578 20.00 19.69 -31.28
CA ASP A 578 21.22 19.84 -32.07
C ASP A 578 22.11 18.59 -31.98
N ILE A 579 22.47 18.04 -33.14
CA ILE A 579 23.51 17.00 -33.24
C ILE A 579 24.85 17.70 -33.43
N VAL A 580 25.75 17.53 -32.45
CA VAL A 580 27.08 18.13 -32.45
C VAL A 580 28.12 17.01 -32.44
N TYR A 581 29.08 17.04 -33.36
CA TYR A 581 30.18 16.08 -33.34
C TYR A 581 31.29 16.60 -32.42
N ALA A 582 31.80 15.74 -31.54
CA ALA A 582 32.81 16.13 -30.57
C ALA A 582 34.10 16.68 -31.20
N ASP A 583 34.42 16.27 -32.43
CA ASP A 583 35.60 16.76 -33.17
C ASP A 583 35.43 18.19 -33.72
N ASP A 584 34.20 18.71 -33.75
CA ASP A 584 33.86 20.01 -34.34
C ASP A 584 33.74 21.13 -33.29
N ILE A 585 33.87 20.81 -32.00
CA ILE A 585 33.70 21.75 -30.89
C ILE A 585 34.88 21.73 -29.91
N GLU A 586 35.19 22.87 -29.30
CA GLU A 586 36.22 22.98 -28.24
C GLU A 586 35.63 22.82 -26.83
N SER A 587 34.33 23.08 -26.66
CA SER A 587 33.60 22.95 -25.41
C SER A 587 32.14 22.56 -25.69
N ILE A 588 31.48 21.92 -24.73
CA ILE A 588 30.04 21.64 -24.84
C ILE A 588 29.23 22.96 -24.92
N PRO A 589 28.06 22.95 -25.60
CA PRO A 589 27.17 24.10 -25.66
C PRO A 589 26.78 24.62 -24.27
N SER A 590 26.76 25.93 -24.07
CA SER A 590 26.55 26.56 -22.77
C SER A 590 25.10 26.99 -22.48
N ASP A 591 24.29 27.03 -23.52
CA ASP A 591 22.96 27.64 -23.58
C ASP A 591 21.81 26.63 -23.51
N ARG A 592 22.11 25.34 -23.43
CA ARG A 592 21.14 24.24 -23.45
C ARG A 592 21.62 23.01 -22.69
N SER A 593 20.70 22.11 -22.38
CA SER A 593 21.06 20.83 -21.76
C SER A 593 21.79 19.93 -22.75
N VAL A 594 22.69 19.07 -22.26
CA VAL A 594 23.63 18.32 -23.12
C VAL A 594 23.63 16.83 -22.79
N TRP A 595 23.45 15.98 -23.80
CA TRP A 595 23.81 14.56 -23.75
C TRP A 595 25.20 14.35 -24.34
N ILE A 596 26.09 13.76 -23.55
CA ILE A 596 27.41 13.30 -23.96
C ILE A 596 27.31 11.79 -24.22
N LEU A 597 27.52 11.38 -25.46
CA LEU A 597 27.31 10.00 -25.88
C LEU A 597 28.64 9.27 -26.05
N GLY A 598 28.72 8.04 -25.54
CA GLY A 598 29.87 7.15 -25.69
C GLY A 598 30.96 7.35 -24.63
N ARG A 599 31.76 6.30 -24.45
CA ARG A 599 32.89 6.27 -23.49
C ARG A 599 34.12 6.99 -24.04
N ASP A 600 34.31 6.96 -25.35
CA ASP A 600 35.43 7.57 -26.06
C ASP A 600 35.21 9.06 -26.36
N ASN A 601 34.12 9.64 -25.84
CA ASN A 601 33.82 11.05 -26.00
C ASN A 601 34.81 11.93 -25.22
N PRO A 602 35.49 12.90 -25.85
CA PRO A 602 36.48 13.73 -25.18
C PRO A 602 35.90 14.62 -24.07
N PHE A 603 34.58 14.82 -24.04
CA PHE A 603 33.90 15.65 -23.05
C PHE A 603 33.38 14.89 -21.82
N ILE A 604 33.64 13.58 -21.70
CA ILE A 604 33.18 12.75 -20.57
C ILE A 604 33.60 13.29 -19.19
N GLU A 605 34.79 13.91 -19.09
CA GLU A 605 35.29 14.53 -17.86
C GLU A 605 34.39 15.66 -17.34
N VAL A 606 33.60 16.29 -18.23
CA VAL A 606 32.59 17.26 -17.82
C VAL A 606 31.48 16.57 -17.03
N ALA A 607 31.00 15.40 -17.48
CA ALA A 607 29.98 14.66 -16.75
C ALA A 607 30.51 14.17 -15.39
N TYR A 608 31.74 13.63 -15.32
CA TYR A 608 32.33 13.20 -14.05
C TYR A 608 32.57 14.35 -13.07
N SER A 609 33.14 15.47 -13.53
CA SER A 609 33.39 16.62 -12.67
C SER A 609 32.10 17.20 -12.08
N ASN A 610 31.00 17.17 -12.85
CA ASN A 610 29.70 17.68 -12.43
C ASN A 610 28.81 16.64 -11.72
N THR A 611 29.32 15.43 -11.53
CA THR A 611 28.69 14.38 -10.70
C THR A 611 29.52 13.98 -9.49
N ALA A 612 30.76 14.48 -9.38
CA ALA A 612 31.68 14.20 -8.27
C ALA A 612 31.11 14.53 -6.89
N LEU A 613 30.30 15.60 -6.77
CA LEU A 613 29.67 15.97 -5.51
C LEU A 613 28.62 14.97 -5.03
N TYR A 614 28.14 14.09 -5.93
CA TYR A 614 27.23 12.98 -5.63
C TYR A 614 27.98 11.65 -5.42
N GLY A 615 29.31 11.69 -5.31
CA GLY A 615 30.15 10.51 -5.11
C GLY A 615 30.43 9.71 -6.40
N VAL A 616 30.26 10.32 -7.57
CA VAL A 616 30.63 9.68 -8.85
C VAL A 616 32.11 9.88 -9.13
N SER A 617 32.81 8.80 -9.49
CA SER A 617 34.20 8.87 -9.93
C SER A 617 34.50 7.78 -10.96
N SER A 618 35.50 8.01 -11.81
CA SER A 618 35.92 7.01 -12.79
C SER A 618 36.82 5.96 -12.15
N SER A 619 36.68 4.71 -12.58
CA SER A 619 37.62 3.61 -12.29
C SER A 619 38.22 3.08 -13.60
N PRO A 620 39.33 2.32 -13.56
CA PRO A 620 39.89 1.72 -14.78
C PRO A 620 38.93 0.76 -15.50
N ALA A 621 38.06 0.09 -14.74
CA ALA A 621 37.13 -0.93 -15.24
C ALA A 621 35.69 -0.41 -15.41
N GLY A 622 35.36 0.76 -14.87
CA GLY A 622 33.98 1.21 -14.72
C GLY A 622 33.82 2.62 -14.17
N VAL A 623 32.72 2.83 -13.45
CA VAL A 623 32.39 4.05 -12.71
C VAL A 623 31.96 3.67 -11.31
N VAL A 624 32.50 4.37 -10.31
CA VAL A 624 31.98 4.29 -8.94
C VAL A 624 30.79 5.22 -8.84
N ILE A 625 29.64 4.70 -8.47
CA ILE A 625 28.39 5.45 -8.29
C ILE A 625 27.88 5.20 -6.88
N ALA A 626 27.68 6.28 -6.10
CA ALA A 626 27.20 6.21 -4.72
C ALA A 626 27.97 5.19 -3.85
N GLY A 627 29.30 5.12 -4.02
CA GLY A 627 30.18 4.22 -3.26
C GLY A 627 30.25 2.77 -3.75
N SER A 628 29.49 2.40 -4.79
CA SER A 628 29.53 1.06 -5.41
C SER A 628 30.16 1.11 -6.80
N GLU A 629 30.99 0.12 -7.14
CA GLU A 629 31.62 0.04 -8.46
C GLU A 629 30.67 -0.60 -9.49
N VAL A 630 30.46 0.08 -10.62
CA VAL A 630 29.73 -0.40 -11.78
C VAL A 630 30.72 -0.57 -12.93
N GLU A 631 31.07 -1.82 -13.23
CA GLU A 631 31.96 -2.17 -14.34
C GLU A 631 31.32 -1.87 -15.70
N PHE A 632 32.12 -1.62 -16.74
CA PHE A 632 31.59 -1.40 -18.10
C PHE A 632 31.25 -2.71 -18.84
N GLU A 633 31.88 -3.82 -18.45
CA GLU A 633 31.74 -5.08 -19.16
C GLU A 633 30.27 -5.52 -19.21
N ASN A 634 29.77 -5.76 -20.44
CA ASN A 634 28.39 -6.18 -20.72
C ASN A 634 27.32 -5.24 -20.14
N ARG A 635 27.62 -3.94 -20.02
CA ARG A 635 26.76 -2.96 -19.37
C ARG A 635 26.53 -1.70 -20.19
N SER A 636 25.47 -0.99 -19.84
CA SER A 636 25.18 0.37 -20.27
C SER A 636 24.95 1.24 -19.04
N THR A 637 25.55 2.43 -18.99
CA THR A 637 25.54 3.29 -17.81
C THR A 637 25.05 4.67 -18.18
N VAL A 638 24.22 5.25 -17.32
CA VAL A 638 23.73 6.62 -17.46
C VAL A 638 23.98 7.37 -16.16
N VAL A 639 24.53 8.59 -16.24
CA VAL A 639 24.66 9.50 -15.09
C VAL A 639 24.31 10.91 -15.51
N ILE A 640 23.62 11.64 -14.64
CA ILE A 640 23.17 13.00 -14.90
C ILE A 640 23.83 13.95 -13.89
N GLY A 641 24.48 14.99 -14.37
CA GLY A 641 25.04 16.08 -13.58
C GLY A 641 24.36 17.41 -13.88
N ARG A 642 24.67 18.42 -13.07
CA ARG A 642 24.31 19.82 -13.36
C ARG A 642 25.24 20.36 -14.44
N HIS A 643 24.74 21.19 -15.34
CA HIS A 643 25.59 21.82 -16.33
C HIS A 643 26.60 22.78 -15.63
N PRO A 644 27.89 22.80 -16.03
CA PRO A 644 28.92 23.53 -15.29
C PRO A 644 28.76 25.05 -15.31
N GLN A 645 28.03 25.60 -16.29
CA GLN A 645 27.91 27.04 -16.51
C GLN A 645 26.53 27.59 -16.10
N ASP A 646 25.53 26.72 -15.97
CA ASP A 646 24.17 27.09 -15.62
C ASP A 646 23.54 25.97 -14.79
N GLN A 647 23.03 26.29 -13.60
CA GLN A 647 22.43 25.30 -12.70
C GLN A 647 21.01 24.90 -13.13
N ASP A 648 20.37 25.67 -14.00
CA ASP A 648 19.07 25.33 -14.60
C ASP A 648 19.17 24.35 -15.77
N LEU A 649 20.39 24.07 -16.25
CA LEU A 649 20.66 23.11 -17.31
C LEU A 649 21.28 21.82 -16.75
N ALA A 650 21.11 20.72 -17.47
CA ALA A 650 21.64 19.41 -17.11
C ALA A 650 22.66 18.90 -18.14
N VAL A 651 23.59 18.08 -17.68
CA VAL A 651 24.52 17.32 -18.53
C VAL A 651 24.38 15.83 -18.23
N GLY A 652 24.00 15.05 -19.23
CA GLY A 652 23.89 13.60 -19.12
C GLY A 652 25.02 12.91 -19.85
N TRP A 653 25.47 11.77 -19.34
CA TRP A 653 26.38 10.88 -20.05
C TRP A 653 25.71 9.52 -20.25
N ILE A 654 25.77 9.00 -21.48
CA ILE A 654 25.29 7.66 -21.83
C ILE A 654 26.46 6.84 -22.35
N HIS A 655 26.68 5.71 -21.69
CA HIS A 655 27.60 4.67 -22.10
C HIS A 655 26.83 3.41 -22.49
N VAL A 656 27.23 2.81 -23.60
CA VAL A 656 26.77 1.50 -24.06
C VAL A 656 28.02 0.74 -24.49
N GLU A 657 28.37 -0.35 -23.79
CA GLU A 657 29.57 -1.14 -24.11
C GLU A 657 29.36 -1.97 -25.39
N ASP A 658 28.24 -2.70 -25.46
CA ASP A 658 27.84 -3.46 -26.66
C ASP A 658 26.66 -2.78 -27.37
N MET A 659 26.89 -2.31 -28.59
CA MET A 659 25.89 -1.61 -29.41
C MET A 659 24.67 -2.47 -29.74
N ILE A 660 24.71 -3.80 -29.54
CA ILE A 660 23.52 -4.67 -29.61
C ILE A 660 22.45 -4.22 -28.61
N ALA A 661 22.84 -3.65 -27.46
CA ALA A 661 21.90 -3.13 -26.45
C ALA A 661 21.24 -1.79 -26.84
N MET A 662 21.70 -1.12 -27.90
CA MET A 662 21.25 0.22 -28.29
C MET A 662 19.72 0.32 -28.49
N PRO A 663 19.05 -0.60 -29.22
CA PRO A 663 17.59 -0.52 -29.39
C PRO A 663 16.83 -0.60 -28.06
N GLY A 664 17.25 -1.48 -27.15
CA GLY A 664 16.64 -1.60 -25.84
C GLY A 664 16.91 -0.39 -24.93
N MET A 665 18.06 0.28 -25.08
CA MET A 665 18.35 1.53 -24.38
C MET A 665 17.49 2.68 -24.88
N ILE A 666 17.28 2.78 -26.20
CA ILE A 666 16.39 3.77 -26.83
C ILE A 666 14.96 3.60 -26.32
N GLU A 667 14.47 2.36 -26.25
CA GLU A 667 13.13 2.05 -25.76
C GLU A 667 12.99 2.35 -24.26
N LYS A 668 13.97 1.95 -23.43
CA LYS A 668 13.82 1.97 -21.98
C LYS A 668 14.12 3.32 -21.34
N LEU A 669 15.14 4.06 -21.80
CA LEU A 669 15.68 5.21 -21.06
C LEU A 669 14.65 6.33 -20.77
N PRO A 670 13.73 6.70 -21.68
CA PRO A 670 12.68 7.69 -21.41
C PRO A 670 11.80 7.34 -20.20
N HIS A 671 11.62 6.05 -19.90
CA HIS A 671 10.81 5.58 -18.78
C HIS A 671 11.48 5.74 -17.40
N TYR A 672 12.74 6.16 -17.35
CA TYR A 672 13.51 6.33 -16.11
C TYR A 672 13.70 7.81 -15.72
N GLY A 673 12.81 8.71 -16.15
CA GLY A 673 12.93 10.16 -15.95
C GLY A 673 13.15 10.63 -14.51
N LYS A 674 12.66 9.89 -13.50
CA LYS A 674 12.87 10.21 -12.08
C LYS A 674 14.32 10.01 -11.61
N TYR A 675 15.09 9.14 -12.27
CA TYR A 675 16.40 8.71 -11.80
C TYR A 675 17.52 9.65 -12.27
N SER A 676 18.57 9.75 -11.48
CA SER A 676 19.78 10.51 -11.79
C SER A 676 20.92 9.64 -12.33
N TYR A 677 20.86 8.33 -12.06
CA TYR A 677 21.81 7.36 -12.60
C TYR A 677 21.16 5.99 -12.78
N LEU A 678 21.68 5.25 -13.76
CA LEU A 678 21.23 3.90 -14.12
C LEU A 678 22.41 3.04 -14.56
N SER A 679 22.28 1.75 -14.31
CA SER A 679 23.04 0.70 -14.98
C SER A 679 22.08 -0.34 -15.55
N PHE A 680 22.40 -0.84 -16.74
CA PHE A 680 21.73 -1.95 -17.38
C PHE A 680 22.75 -3.04 -17.71
N VAL A 681 22.36 -4.30 -17.58
CA VAL A 681 23.17 -5.48 -17.91
C VAL A 681 22.61 -6.19 -19.12
N GLY A 682 23.50 -6.66 -20.00
CA GLY A 682 23.17 -7.55 -21.12
C GLY A 682 22.78 -6.81 -22.41
N SER A 683 22.70 -7.59 -23.48
CA SER A 683 22.29 -7.13 -24.81
C SER A 683 20.80 -6.78 -24.91
N GLU A 684 19.98 -7.35 -24.02
CA GLU A 684 18.62 -6.88 -23.74
C GLU A 684 18.69 -6.13 -22.40
N PRO A 685 18.93 -4.81 -22.41
CA PRO A 685 19.38 -4.08 -21.22
C PRO A 685 18.38 -4.19 -20.08
N THR A 686 18.72 -4.94 -19.02
CA THR A 686 17.90 -5.05 -17.81
C THR A 686 18.50 -4.20 -16.71
N ASN A 687 17.70 -3.31 -16.12
CA ASN A 687 18.18 -2.40 -15.09
C ASN A 687 18.56 -3.17 -13.83
N ASP A 688 19.76 -2.94 -13.32
CA ASP A 688 20.27 -3.58 -12.10
C ASP A 688 20.72 -2.58 -11.04
N VAL A 689 21.10 -1.36 -11.46
CA VAL A 689 21.38 -0.24 -10.55
C VAL A 689 20.55 0.96 -10.98
N LYS A 690 19.93 1.64 -10.02
CA LYS A 690 19.22 2.89 -10.23
C LYS A 690 19.23 3.71 -8.96
N GLY A 691 19.19 5.03 -9.10
CA GLY A 691 18.97 5.90 -7.96
C GLY A 691 18.87 7.36 -8.33
N ILE A 692 18.63 8.16 -7.31
CA ILE A 692 18.46 9.60 -7.39
C ILE A 692 19.55 10.20 -6.51
N TRP A 693 20.20 11.27 -6.97
CA TRP A 693 21.17 11.94 -6.11
C TRP A 693 20.49 12.57 -4.91
N THR A 694 21.17 12.58 -3.76
CA THR A 694 20.77 13.42 -2.64
C THR A 694 21.16 14.87 -2.92
N SER A 695 20.29 15.82 -2.58
CA SER A 695 20.57 17.26 -2.64
C SER A 695 21.16 17.74 -1.30
N PRO A 696 22.50 17.89 -1.16
CA PRO A 696 23.10 18.25 0.13
C PRO A 696 22.85 19.70 0.53
N ASN A 697 22.45 20.56 -0.41
CA ASN A 697 22.34 22.01 -0.22
C ASN A 697 20.91 22.49 -0.47
N SER A 698 20.46 23.49 0.29
CA SER A 698 19.20 24.19 0.06
C SER A 698 19.37 25.67 0.46
N PRO A 699 18.83 26.63 -0.31
CA PRO A 699 18.77 28.03 0.13
C PRO A 699 17.82 28.25 1.31
N LEU A 700 17.00 27.24 1.64
CA LEU A 700 16.10 27.20 2.79
C LEU A 700 16.71 26.50 4.01
N ARG A 701 18.01 26.24 3.96
CA ARG A 701 18.82 25.78 5.09
C ARG A 701 19.83 26.84 5.45
N TRP A 702 19.92 27.15 6.74
CA TRP A 702 21.00 27.94 7.31
C TRP A 702 21.69 27.10 8.39
N LYS A 703 23.02 27.01 8.30
CA LYS A 703 23.88 26.44 9.34
C LYS A 703 24.74 27.57 9.89
N LYS A 704 24.89 27.64 11.22
CA LYS A 704 25.69 28.67 11.87
C LYS A 704 27.14 28.67 11.34
N PRO A 705 27.65 29.82 10.88
CA PRO A 705 29.02 29.91 10.37
C PRO A 705 30.05 29.44 11.41
N GLY A 706 30.93 28.52 11.01
CA GLY A 706 31.98 27.98 11.89
C GLY A 706 31.59 26.74 12.70
N LEU A 707 30.34 26.27 12.62
CA LEU A 707 29.91 25.03 13.26
C LEU A 707 30.53 23.80 12.56
N LEU A 708 31.32 23.03 13.32
CA LEU A 708 32.03 21.84 12.83
C LEU A 708 31.14 20.60 12.81
N ASP A 709 30.26 20.46 13.80
CA ASP A 709 29.38 19.29 13.94
C ASP A 709 28.35 19.22 12.82
N GLU A 710 28.00 18.00 12.39
CA GLU A 710 26.93 17.78 11.42
C GLU A 710 25.57 17.88 12.09
N ILE A 711 24.61 18.51 11.39
CA ILE A 711 23.23 18.62 11.86
C ILE A 711 22.47 17.38 11.40
N ASN A 712 21.81 16.69 12.33
CA ASN A 712 20.88 15.64 11.99
C ASN A 712 19.55 16.24 11.51
N TRP A 713 19.46 16.57 10.22
CA TRP A 713 18.24 17.13 9.61
C TRP A 713 17.03 16.19 9.62
N GLU A 714 17.23 14.90 9.90
CA GLU A 714 16.17 13.89 9.98
C GLU A 714 15.54 13.79 11.38
N SER A 715 16.08 14.51 12.37
CA SER A 715 15.51 14.58 13.73
C SER A 715 14.21 15.38 13.84
N VAL A 716 13.68 15.87 12.71
CA VAL A 716 12.40 16.58 12.66
C VAL A 716 11.27 15.64 13.13
N PRO A 717 10.35 16.10 14.00
CA PRO A 717 9.28 15.25 14.51
C PRO A 717 8.40 14.65 13.41
N SER A 718 8.05 13.36 13.52
CA SER A 718 7.17 12.68 12.57
C SER A 718 5.73 13.21 12.63
N ILE A 719 5.10 13.41 11.48
CA ILE A 719 3.69 13.82 11.38
C ILE A 719 2.80 12.57 11.50
N THR A 720 1.70 12.69 12.26
CA THR A 720 0.69 11.63 12.31
C THR A 720 -0.12 11.61 11.00
N PRO A 721 -0.25 10.46 10.33
CA PRO A 721 -1.01 10.38 9.08
C PRO A 721 -2.49 10.67 9.31
N LEU A 722 -3.19 11.15 8.28
CA LEU A 722 -4.63 11.46 8.34
C LEU A 722 -5.48 10.28 8.83
N THR A 723 -5.06 9.07 8.47
CA THR A 723 -5.62 7.82 8.93
C THR A 723 -4.62 6.68 8.73
N LYS A 724 -4.97 5.47 9.14
CA LYS A 724 -4.16 4.26 8.96
C LYS A 724 -4.96 3.24 8.16
N LEU A 725 -4.28 2.54 7.26
CA LEU A 725 -4.88 1.44 6.53
C LEU A 725 -5.31 0.34 7.51
N PRO A 726 -6.59 -0.10 7.50
CA PRO A 726 -7.01 -1.18 8.37
C PRO A 726 -6.12 -2.41 8.16
N PRO A 727 -5.67 -3.08 9.24
CA PRO A 727 -4.86 -4.28 9.11
C PRO A 727 -5.67 -5.40 8.42
N LYS A 728 -5.01 -6.21 7.59
CA LYS A 728 -5.65 -7.31 6.83
C LYS A 728 -6.24 -8.36 7.78
N TYR A 729 -5.62 -8.56 8.94
CA TYR A 729 -6.15 -9.33 10.07
C TYR A 729 -6.54 -8.38 11.19
N LEU A 730 -7.81 -8.36 11.59
CA LEU A 730 -8.29 -7.40 12.58
C LEU A 730 -7.78 -7.78 13.99
N PRO A 731 -7.10 -6.86 14.71
CA PRO A 731 -6.62 -7.09 16.08
C PRO A 731 -7.68 -7.68 17.03
N GLY A 732 -8.92 -7.21 16.93
CA GLY A 732 -10.02 -7.71 17.75
C GLY A 732 -10.40 -9.18 17.49
N GLN A 733 -10.20 -9.69 16.27
CA GLN A 733 -10.46 -11.10 15.93
C GLN A 733 -9.38 -12.01 16.49
N LEU A 734 -8.11 -11.63 16.33
CA LEU A 734 -6.96 -12.33 16.93
C LEU A 734 -7.08 -12.37 18.45
N LEU A 735 -7.34 -11.22 19.09
CA LEU A 735 -7.49 -11.15 20.55
C LEU A 735 -8.71 -11.92 21.07
N ARG A 736 -9.78 -12.08 20.28
CA ARG A 736 -10.94 -12.90 20.68
C ARG A 736 -10.53 -14.35 20.93
N HIS A 737 -9.69 -14.92 20.06
CA HIS A 737 -9.19 -16.29 20.21
C HIS A 737 -8.26 -16.41 21.40
N ALA A 738 -7.32 -15.47 21.55
CA ALA A 738 -6.39 -15.45 22.67
C ALA A 738 -7.15 -15.39 24.01
N ASN A 739 -8.10 -14.46 24.14
CA ASN A 739 -8.90 -14.30 25.37
C ASN A 739 -9.72 -15.54 25.75
N GLU A 740 -10.28 -16.25 24.76
CA GLU A 740 -11.03 -17.49 25.03
C GLU A 740 -10.09 -18.59 25.52
N LEU A 741 -8.96 -18.78 24.83
CA LEU A 741 -7.96 -19.80 25.14
C LEU A 741 -7.31 -19.57 26.51
N THR A 742 -7.09 -18.31 26.90
CA THR A 742 -6.52 -17.92 28.20
C THR A 742 -7.56 -17.75 29.30
N SER A 743 -8.84 -18.01 29.02
CA SER A 743 -9.89 -17.82 30.01
C SER A 743 -9.70 -18.79 31.18
N LYS A 744 -10.20 -18.41 32.38
CA LYS A 744 -10.19 -19.31 33.54
C LYS A 744 -10.90 -20.65 33.27
N ALA A 745 -11.85 -20.66 32.33
CA ALA A 745 -12.50 -21.87 31.91
C ALA A 745 -11.50 -22.84 31.27
N MET A 746 -10.46 -22.38 30.58
CA MET A 746 -9.48 -23.26 29.94
C MET A 746 -8.41 -23.81 30.90
N GLU A 747 -8.49 -23.53 32.21
CA GLU A 747 -7.65 -24.14 33.26
C GLU A 747 -6.14 -24.16 32.95
N GLY A 748 -5.64 -23.15 32.22
CA GLY A 748 -4.24 -23.04 31.79
C GLY A 748 -3.76 -24.15 30.85
N ARG A 749 -4.69 -24.95 30.30
CA ARG A 749 -4.47 -25.92 29.21
C ARG A 749 -3.38 -26.98 29.48
N ALA A 750 -3.14 -27.34 30.73
CA ALA A 750 -2.27 -28.47 31.07
C ALA A 750 -2.79 -29.79 30.49
N ILE A 751 -1.88 -30.68 30.06
CA ILE A 751 -2.18 -31.94 29.37
C ILE A 751 -3.11 -32.91 30.12
N SER A 752 -3.23 -32.79 31.44
CA SER A 752 -4.16 -33.60 32.25
C SER A 752 -5.44 -32.88 32.69
N SER A 753 -5.62 -31.63 32.27
CA SER A 753 -6.76 -30.78 32.68
C SER A 753 -8.01 -31.03 31.82
N LYS A 754 -9.18 -30.56 32.27
CA LYS A 754 -10.35 -30.46 31.36
C LYS A 754 -10.27 -29.25 30.45
N GLY A 755 -9.35 -28.34 30.75
CA GLY A 755 -9.04 -27.16 29.96
C GLY A 755 -8.55 -27.50 28.57
N ILE A 756 -7.59 -28.42 28.47
CA ILE A 756 -7.02 -28.84 27.19
C ILE A 756 -8.07 -29.48 26.26
N ASP A 757 -8.97 -30.32 26.79
CA ASP A 757 -10.08 -30.89 26.02
C ASP A 757 -11.04 -29.80 25.48
N ARG A 758 -11.30 -28.75 26.26
CA ARG A 758 -12.15 -27.63 25.84
C ARG A 758 -11.46 -26.78 24.78
N ALA A 759 -10.15 -26.53 24.93
CA ALA A 759 -9.36 -25.84 23.92
C ALA A 759 -9.36 -26.62 22.60
N ALA A 760 -9.14 -27.94 22.63
CA ALA A 760 -9.19 -28.78 21.44
C ALA A 760 -10.56 -28.72 20.72
N LEU A 761 -11.66 -28.77 21.48
CA LEU A 761 -13.02 -28.64 20.93
C LEU A 761 -13.27 -27.25 20.35
N TYR A 762 -12.82 -26.20 21.04
CA TYR A 762 -12.94 -24.83 20.55
C TYR A 762 -12.21 -24.64 19.23
N ILE A 763 -10.96 -25.09 19.13
CA ILE A 763 -10.15 -24.99 17.90
C ILE A 763 -10.80 -25.80 16.77
N ALA A 764 -11.27 -27.01 17.04
CA ALA A 764 -11.98 -27.83 16.05
C ALA A 764 -13.27 -27.15 15.55
N ASP A 765 -13.99 -26.46 16.43
CA ASP A 765 -15.15 -25.66 16.05
C ASP A 765 -14.76 -24.46 15.18
N GLN A 766 -13.65 -23.77 15.49
CA GLN A 766 -13.15 -22.69 14.65
C GLN A 766 -12.70 -23.17 13.26
N PHE A 767 -11.99 -24.30 13.17
CA PHE A 767 -11.64 -24.91 11.86
C PHE A 767 -12.88 -25.29 11.04
N ARG A 768 -13.94 -25.78 11.70
CA ARG A 768 -15.21 -26.06 11.03
C ARG A 768 -15.89 -24.78 10.53
N ILE A 769 -15.92 -23.72 11.33
CA ILE A 769 -16.50 -22.41 10.96
C ILE A 769 -15.72 -21.78 9.81
N ALA A 770 -14.40 -21.97 9.79
CA ALA A 770 -13.51 -21.55 8.72
C ALA A 770 -13.73 -22.31 7.40
N GLY A 771 -14.40 -23.47 7.42
CA GLY A 771 -14.71 -24.26 6.23
C GLY A 771 -13.64 -25.29 5.85
N LEU A 772 -12.69 -25.58 6.75
CA LEU A 772 -11.68 -26.61 6.54
C LEU A 772 -12.33 -27.99 6.47
N LEU A 773 -11.65 -28.95 5.86
CA LEU A 773 -12.05 -30.36 5.85
C LEU A 773 -11.37 -31.12 7.00
N PRO A 774 -12.06 -32.06 7.68
CA PRO A 774 -11.42 -32.96 8.63
C PRO A 774 -10.58 -34.02 7.90
N ALA A 775 -9.44 -34.43 8.48
CA ALA A 775 -8.54 -35.40 7.86
C ALA A 775 -9.14 -36.80 7.69
N ASP A 776 -9.64 -37.40 8.78
CA ASP A 776 -10.22 -38.75 8.79
C ASP A 776 -11.72 -38.72 9.17
N GLY A 777 -12.45 -37.72 8.67
CA GLY A 777 -13.85 -37.47 9.04
C GLY A 777 -14.02 -36.88 10.45
N THR A 778 -12.92 -36.66 11.18
CA THR A 778 -12.85 -35.94 12.46
C THR A 778 -11.71 -34.91 12.41
N TYR A 779 -11.86 -33.79 13.12
CA TYR A 779 -10.79 -32.83 13.34
C TYR A 779 -9.83 -33.24 14.45
N ILE A 780 -10.20 -34.23 15.27
CA ILE A 780 -9.44 -34.60 16.47
C ILE A 780 -8.71 -35.92 16.23
N GLN A 781 -7.39 -35.89 16.24
CA GLN A 781 -6.51 -37.05 16.21
C GLN A 781 -6.14 -37.44 17.65
N ARG A 782 -6.71 -38.54 18.16
CA ARG A 782 -6.50 -39.00 19.55
C ARG A 782 -5.49 -40.14 19.61
N TRP A 783 -4.63 -40.11 20.61
CA TRP A 783 -3.77 -41.24 20.97
C TRP A 783 -3.64 -41.37 22.50
N ARG A 784 -2.99 -42.44 22.93
CA ARG A 784 -2.65 -42.64 24.34
C ARG A 784 -1.17 -42.84 24.50
N ASP A 785 -0.61 -42.23 25.54
CA ASP A 785 0.80 -42.36 25.85
C ASP A 785 1.05 -42.49 27.36
N SER A 786 2.20 -43.07 27.71
CA SER A 786 2.67 -43.21 29.09
C SER A 786 3.78 -42.20 29.35
N ILE A 787 3.41 -41.09 29.99
CA ILE A 787 4.30 -39.96 30.25
C ILE A 787 4.81 -40.08 31.71
N PRO A 788 6.07 -39.75 32.01
CA PRO A 788 6.53 -39.66 33.40
C PRO A 788 5.59 -38.80 34.25
N GLY A 789 5.01 -39.37 35.32
CA GLY A 789 4.02 -38.71 36.19
C GLY A 789 2.56 -38.99 35.84
N TYR A 790 2.25 -39.48 34.63
CA TYR A 790 0.88 -39.77 34.17
C TYR A 790 0.77 -41.18 33.57
N LEU A 791 -0.05 -42.03 34.19
CA LEU A 791 -0.31 -43.37 33.65
C LEU A 791 -1.39 -43.31 32.56
N ASN A 792 -1.00 -43.56 31.31
CA ASN A 792 -1.90 -43.77 30.17
C ASN A 792 -2.84 -42.58 29.92
N LEU A 793 -2.25 -41.42 29.61
CA LEU A 793 -2.96 -40.19 29.32
C LEU A 793 -3.50 -40.21 27.88
N GLU A 794 -4.71 -39.72 27.67
CA GLU A 794 -5.27 -39.52 26.33
C GLU A 794 -4.96 -38.10 25.86
N LEU A 795 -4.25 -37.99 24.75
CA LEU A 795 -3.85 -36.72 24.14
C LEU A 795 -4.54 -36.55 22.79
N ALA A 796 -4.59 -35.31 22.30
CA ALA A 796 -5.26 -35.01 21.04
C ALA A 796 -4.60 -33.86 20.27
N ASN A 797 -4.34 -34.07 18.98
CA ASN A 797 -4.05 -33.00 18.05
C ASN A 797 -5.34 -32.58 17.35
N VAL A 798 -5.43 -31.32 16.91
CA VAL A 798 -6.55 -30.82 16.11
C VAL A 798 -6.06 -30.53 14.70
N VAL A 799 -6.65 -31.15 13.68
CA VAL A 799 -6.20 -31.09 12.29
C VAL A 799 -7.34 -30.68 11.36
N GLY A 800 -7.13 -29.61 10.59
CA GLY A 800 -8.01 -29.17 9.50
C GLY A 800 -7.26 -29.06 8.18
N ILE A 801 -7.94 -29.26 7.05
CA ILE A 801 -7.34 -29.34 5.72
C ILE A 801 -8.00 -28.35 4.76
N ILE A 802 -7.18 -27.61 4.02
CA ILE A 802 -7.56 -27.02 2.74
C ILE A 802 -7.05 -27.96 1.63
N PRO A 803 -7.93 -28.54 0.79
CA PRO A 803 -7.52 -29.49 -0.24
C PRO A 803 -6.75 -28.80 -1.37
N GLY A 804 -5.77 -29.50 -1.94
CA GLY A 804 -5.07 -29.07 -3.16
C GLY A 804 -5.83 -29.45 -4.43
N THR A 805 -5.69 -28.64 -5.48
CA THR A 805 -6.33 -28.90 -6.79
C THR A 805 -5.48 -29.73 -7.75
N ASN A 806 -4.16 -29.74 -7.57
CA ASN A 806 -3.25 -30.50 -8.42
C ASN A 806 -3.11 -31.93 -7.91
N ARG A 807 -3.54 -32.90 -8.72
CA ARG A 807 -3.48 -34.34 -8.41
C ARG A 807 -2.06 -34.86 -8.21
N GLU A 808 -1.05 -34.25 -8.84
CA GLU A 808 0.35 -34.67 -8.67
C GLU A 808 0.95 -34.18 -7.34
N LEU A 809 0.35 -33.14 -6.76
CA LEU A 809 0.79 -32.55 -5.49
C LEU A 809 -0.14 -32.90 -4.32
N SER A 810 -1.23 -33.64 -4.56
CA SER A 810 -2.27 -33.91 -3.56
C SER A 810 -1.79 -34.77 -2.38
N ALA A 811 -0.65 -35.46 -2.50
CA ALA A 811 -0.03 -36.21 -1.42
C ALA A 811 1.05 -35.42 -0.65
N LYS A 812 1.34 -34.18 -1.07
CA LYS A 812 2.49 -33.39 -0.59
C LYS A 812 2.06 -32.12 0.15
N PRO A 813 1.43 -32.25 1.32
CA PRO A 813 0.86 -31.11 2.03
C PRO A 813 1.94 -30.21 2.63
N ILE A 814 1.60 -28.94 2.80
CA ILE A 814 2.29 -28.06 3.76
C ILE A 814 1.61 -28.22 5.12
N VAL A 815 2.38 -28.24 6.19
CA VAL A 815 1.86 -28.23 7.56
C VAL A 815 2.09 -26.86 8.17
N ILE A 816 1.05 -26.25 8.72
CA ILE A 816 1.13 -25.02 9.50
C ILE A 816 0.66 -25.36 10.91
N GLY A 817 1.48 -25.10 11.92
CA GLY A 817 1.21 -25.58 13.27
C GLY A 817 1.45 -24.58 14.38
N ALA A 818 0.81 -24.83 15.52
CA ALA A 818 1.03 -24.16 16.80
C ALA A 818 0.61 -25.11 17.92
N HIS A 819 1.33 -25.17 19.04
CA HIS A 819 0.83 -25.93 20.19
C HIS A 819 -0.26 -25.16 20.94
N TYR A 820 -1.17 -25.89 21.60
CA TYR A 820 -2.29 -25.29 22.34
C TYR A 820 -2.31 -25.65 23.82
N ASP A 821 -1.42 -26.53 24.29
CA ASP A 821 -1.19 -26.77 25.71
C ASP A 821 -0.38 -25.66 26.37
N HIS A 822 -0.42 -25.62 27.70
CA HIS A 822 0.43 -24.77 28.54
C HIS A 822 0.52 -25.36 29.96
N LEU A 823 1.06 -24.62 30.94
CA LEU A 823 1.44 -25.12 32.27
C LEU A 823 0.28 -25.40 33.25
N GLY A 824 -0.93 -24.88 33.00
CA GLY A 824 -2.09 -25.12 33.87
C GLY A 824 -2.17 -24.24 35.12
N VAL A 825 -2.33 -24.89 36.28
CA VAL A 825 -2.47 -24.24 37.59
C VAL A 825 -1.47 -24.89 38.54
N ASN A 826 -0.65 -24.10 39.21
CA ASN A 826 0.35 -24.64 40.15
C ASN A 826 -0.28 -25.11 41.47
N ASP A 827 0.53 -25.72 42.33
CA ASP A 827 0.12 -26.25 43.64
C ASP A 827 -0.43 -25.18 44.62
N GLU A 828 -0.06 -23.91 44.40
CA GLU A 828 -0.54 -22.75 45.18
C GLU A 828 -1.88 -22.20 44.67
N GLY A 829 -2.38 -22.74 43.55
CA GLY A 829 -3.61 -22.33 42.90
C GLY A 829 -3.46 -21.11 41.97
N GLU A 830 -2.22 -20.73 41.64
CA GLU A 830 -1.93 -19.68 40.67
C GLU A 830 -2.12 -20.19 39.24
N PHE A 831 -2.76 -19.36 38.43
CA PHE A 831 -3.24 -19.68 37.10
C PHE A 831 -2.25 -19.17 36.05
N TYR A 832 -1.82 -20.05 35.14
CA TYR A 832 -0.90 -19.72 34.04
C TYR A 832 -1.73 -19.58 32.75
N PRO A 833 -1.98 -18.35 32.26
CA PRO A 833 -2.87 -18.17 31.12
C PRO A 833 -2.25 -18.62 29.80
N GLY A 834 -0.93 -18.46 29.64
CA GLY A 834 -0.20 -18.78 28.40
C GLY A 834 -0.73 -17.96 27.22
N ALA A 835 -0.72 -16.64 27.36
CA ALA A 835 -1.26 -15.74 26.36
C ALA A 835 -0.34 -15.62 25.14
N ASP A 836 0.94 -15.32 25.36
CA ASP A 836 1.93 -15.38 24.29
C ASP A 836 2.26 -16.82 23.96
N ASP A 837 2.44 -17.67 24.98
CA ASP A 837 2.81 -19.07 24.87
C ASP A 837 1.67 -20.03 25.30
N ASN A 838 0.83 -20.52 24.40
CA ASN A 838 0.81 -20.22 22.97
C ASN A 838 -0.60 -19.93 22.43
N ALA A 839 -1.42 -19.25 23.23
CA ALA A 839 -2.72 -18.77 22.73
C ALA A 839 -2.55 -17.81 21.53
N SER A 840 -1.44 -17.07 21.46
CA SER A 840 -1.11 -16.18 20.35
C SER A 840 -0.92 -16.94 19.02
N GLY A 841 -0.12 -18.01 19.00
CA GLY A 841 0.14 -18.84 17.81
C GLY A 841 -1.12 -19.53 17.31
N VAL A 842 -1.93 -20.08 18.22
CA VAL A 842 -3.22 -20.69 17.86
C VAL A 842 -4.20 -19.65 17.31
N SER A 843 -4.18 -18.41 17.82
CA SER A 843 -5.03 -17.33 17.31
C SER A 843 -4.67 -16.96 15.87
N VAL A 844 -3.37 -16.81 15.58
CA VAL A 844 -2.87 -16.57 14.22
C VAL A 844 -3.22 -17.75 13.30
N LEU A 845 -3.02 -18.99 13.77
CA LEU A 845 -3.34 -20.21 13.03
C LEU A 845 -4.81 -20.24 12.59
N ILE A 846 -5.74 -19.94 13.50
CA ILE A 846 -7.19 -19.95 13.24
C ILE A 846 -7.58 -18.87 12.21
N GLU A 847 -7.11 -17.64 12.36
CA GLU A 847 -7.50 -16.54 11.49
C GLU A 847 -6.90 -16.68 10.08
N VAL A 848 -5.65 -17.13 9.96
CA VAL A 848 -5.02 -17.43 8.66
C VAL A 848 -5.72 -18.62 7.98
N ALA A 849 -6.10 -19.66 8.74
CA ALA A 849 -6.88 -20.77 8.20
C ALA A 849 -8.24 -20.32 7.66
N ALA A 850 -8.97 -19.49 8.41
CA ALA A 850 -10.26 -18.95 8.01
C ALA A 850 -10.18 -18.09 6.76
N LYS A 851 -9.11 -17.29 6.64
CA LYS A 851 -8.88 -16.46 5.47
C LYS A 851 -8.51 -17.29 4.24
N LEU A 852 -7.51 -18.16 4.34
CA LEU A 852 -7.08 -18.99 3.21
C LEU A 852 -8.18 -19.94 2.71
N ALA A 853 -8.98 -20.53 3.60
CA ALA A 853 -10.07 -21.42 3.19
C ALA A 853 -11.17 -20.72 2.36
N ARG A 854 -11.31 -19.40 2.51
CA ARG A 854 -12.24 -18.58 1.73
C ARG A 854 -11.60 -18.00 0.47
N ALA A 855 -10.33 -17.61 0.58
CA ALA A 855 -9.67 -16.73 -0.38
C ALA A 855 -8.61 -17.40 -1.26
N PHE A 856 -8.22 -18.63 -0.96
CA PHE A 856 -7.12 -19.28 -1.63
C PHE A 856 -7.43 -20.72 -2.01
N THR A 857 -7.22 -21.04 -3.28
CA THR A 857 -7.28 -22.39 -3.83
C THR A 857 -5.86 -22.86 -4.12
N PRO A 858 -5.23 -23.65 -3.22
CA PRO A 858 -3.85 -24.07 -3.38
C PRO A 858 -3.70 -25.19 -4.41
N GLN A 859 -2.51 -25.31 -4.99
CA GLN A 859 -2.17 -26.45 -5.86
C GLN A 859 -1.96 -27.73 -5.04
N ARG A 860 -1.36 -27.62 -3.86
CA ARG A 860 -1.15 -28.72 -2.89
C ARG A 860 -1.99 -28.53 -1.63
N PRO A 861 -2.28 -29.58 -0.84
CA PRO A 861 -3.05 -29.40 0.39
C PRO A 861 -2.30 -28.57 1.43
N ILE A 862 -3.04 -27.87 2.29
CA ILE A 862 -2.51 -27.18 3.48
C ILE A 862 -3.19 -27.78 4.71
N LEU A 863 -2.39 -28.26 5.65
CA LEU A 863 -2.83 -28.82 6.92
C LEU A 863 -2.59 -27.81 8.02
N PHE A 864 -3.64 -27.42 8.72
CA PHE A 864 -3.56 -26.60 9.93
C PHE A 864 -3.64 -27.52 11.14
N VAL A 865 -2.63 -27.48 12.01
CA VAL A 865 -2.48 -28.43 13.11
C VAL A 865 -2.26 -27.71 14.43
N ALA A 866 -3.15 -27.90 15.39
CA ALA A 866 -2.92 -27.52 16.78
C ALA A 866 -2.36 -28.72 17.55
N PHE A 867 -1.10 -28.62 18.02
CA PHE A 867 -0.39 -29.70 18.70
C PHE A 867 -0.63 -29.69 20.22
N SER A 868 -0.66 -30.87 20.82
CA SER A 868 -0.75 -31.04 22.28
C SER A 868 0.53 -31.62 22.86
N GLY A 869 0.93 -31.16 24.04
CA GLY A 869 2.03 -31.71 24.81
C GLY A 869 3.41 -31.25 24.34
N GLU A 870 3.50 -30.04 23.78
CA GLU A 870 4.77 -29.38 23.47
C GLU A 870 5.59 -29.23 24.76
N GLU A 871 4.95 -28.73 25.81
CA GLU A 871 5.54 -28.38 27.12
C GLU A 871 6.07 -29.61 27.88
N GLN A 872 5.73 -30.81 27.42
CA GLN A 872 6.18 -32.10 27.97
C GLN A 872 7.09 -32.88 27.01
N GLY A 873 7.63 -32.22 25.98
CA GLY A 873 8.64 -32.77 25.08
C GLY A 873 8.13 -33.09 23.68
N LEU A 874 7.34 -32.19 23.08
CA LEU A 874 6.88 -32.27 21.68
C LEU A 874 6.01 -33.49 21.36
N LEU A 875 5.23 -33.99 22.33
CA LEU A 875 4.50 -35.27 22.21
C LEU A 875 3.53 -35.28 21.01
N GLY A 876 2.85 -34.17 20.78
CA GLY A 876 1.85 -34.03 19.72
C GLY A 876 2.47 -33.97 18.33
N SER A 877 3.51 -33.17 18.13
CA SER A 877 4.19 -33.08 16.82
C SER A 877 4.96 -34.37 16.50
N GLN A 878 5.59 -35.03 17.48
CA GLN A 878 6.17 -36.36 17.29
C GLN A 878 5.11 -37.37 16.85
N HIS A 879 3.98 -37.44 17.54
CA HIS A 879 2.91 -38.35 17.18
C HIS A 879 2.36 -38.09 15.76
N PHE A 880 2.19 -36.82 15.39
CA PHE A 880 1.73 -36.42 14.07
C PHE A 880 2.71 -36.85 12.98
N VAL A 881 4.00 -36.62 13.18
CA VAL A 881 5.06 -36.98 12.22
C VAL A 881 5.20 -38.49 12.10
N GLU A 882 4.98 -39.27 13.16
CA GLU A 882 4.98 -40.74 13.08
C GLU A 882 3.70 -41.32 12.49
N ASN A 883 2.58 -40.63 12.66
CA ASN A 883 1.25 -41.09 12.27
C ASN A 883 0.44 -39.98 11.58
N PRO A 884 0.83 -39.48 10.38
CA PRO A 884 0.09 -38.41 9.73
C PRO A 884 -1.35 -38.85 9.41
N PRO A 885 -2.38 -38.05 9.73
CA PRO A 885 -3.78 -38.42 9.48
C PRO A 885 -4.16 -38.21 8.01
N GLY A 886 -5.35 -38.65 7.59
CA GLY A 886 -5.88 -38.36 6.24
C GLY A 886 -5.19 -39.10 5.08
N GLY A 887 -4.41 -40.15 5.39
CA GLY A 887 -3.69 -40.95 4.40
C GLY A 887 -2.41 -40.32 3.87
N PHE A 888 -1.93 -39.23 4.49
CA PHE A 888 -0.61 -38.68 4.22
C PHE A 888 0.49 -39.55 4.81
N VAL A 889 1.71 -39.40 4.28
CA VAL A 889 2.92 -40.04 4.78
C VAL A 889 4.00 -38.98 4.99
N THR A 890 4.86 -39.22 5.97
CA THR A 890 5.81 -38.24 6.49
C THR A 890 6.82 -37.80 5.45
N GLU A 891 7.28 -38.75 4.63
CA GLU A 891 8.30 -38.52 3.59
C GLU A 891 7.79 -37.65 2.44
N ASP A 892 6.46 -37.52 2.29
CA ASP A 892 5.83 -36.70 1.26
C ASP A 892 5.45 -35.30 1.77
N LEU A 893 5.50 -35.04 3.08
CA LEU A 893 5.22 -33.71 3.64
C LEU A 893 6.18 -32.68 3.01
N PHE A 894 5.62 -31.62 2.44
CA PHE A 894 6.38 -30.69 1.62
C PHE A 894 7.23 -29.74 2.46
N ALA A 895 6.66 -29.20 3.52
CA ALA A 895 7.30 -28.28 4.46
C ALA A 895 6.43 -28.10 5.71
N MET A 896 7.01 -27.55 6.77
CA MET A 896 6.30 -27.13 7.97
C MET A 896 6.63 -25.68 8.38
N ILE A 897 5.61 -24.93 8.80
CA ILE A 897 5.77 -23.61 9.43
C ILE A 897 5.14 -23.67 10.82
N ASN A 898 5.94 -23.40 11.86
CA ASN A 898 5.52 -23.39 13.25
C ASN A 898 5.31 -21.97 13.80
N LEU A 899 4.28 -21.80 14.61
CA LEU A 899 3.97 -20.57 15.35
C LEU A 899 4.10 -20.84 16.84
N ASP A 900 5.00 -20.13 17.51
CA ASP A 900 5.17 -20.22 18.95
C ASP A 900 5.67 -18.87 19.48
N ALA A 901 4.97 -18.35 20.50
CA ALA A 901 5.15 -17.02 21.08
C ALA A 901 5.26 -15.91 20.04
N VAL A 902 4.22 -15.77 19.23
CA VAL A 902 4.09 -14.79 18.13
C VAL A 902 3.27 -13.57 18.52
N GLY A 903 3.02 -13.39 19.82
CA GLY A 903 2.13 -12.39 20.39
C GLY A 903 2.80 -11.11 20.83
N ARG A 904 4.14 -11.01 20.80
CA ARG A 904 4.88 -9.88 21.38
C ARG A 904 5.95 -9.30 20.46
N LEU A 905 5.66 -9.17 19.17
CA LEU A 905 6.60 -8.57 18.20
C LEU A 905 7.06 -7.17 18.64
N ASN A 906 6.14 -6.28 19.02
CA ASN A 906 6.44 -4.95 19.60
C ASN A 906 7.45 -4.12 18.78
N GLY A 907 7.36 -4.21 17.45
CA GLY A 907 8.28 -3.53 16.53
C GLY A 907 9.68 -4.17 16.42
N ARG A 908 9.91 -5.33 17.02
CA ARG A 908 11.13 -6.14 16.82
C ARG A 908 11.10 -6.84 15.46
N THR A 909 12.26 -7.34 15.05
CA THR A 909 12.40 -8.28 13.92
C THR A 909 11.71 -9.61 14.24
N LEU A 910 11.08 -10.21 13.23
CA LEU A 910 10.53 -11.56 13.35
C LEU A 910 11.67 -12.57 13.29
N GLN A 911 11.86 -13.37 14.34
CA GLN A 911 12.89 -14.41 14.35
C GLN A 911 12.35 -15.64 13.60
N VAL A 912 13.11 -16.12 12.62
CA VAL A 912 12.77 -17.28 11.81
C VAL A 912 13.87 -18.33 11.99
N PHE A 913 13.59 -19.36 12.79
CA PHE A 913 14.49 -20.48 13.03
C PHE A 913 14.31 -21.58 11.98
N GLY A 914 15.33 -22.43 11.79
CA GLY A 914 15.26 -23.60 10.89
C GLY A 914 15.42 -23.25 9.41
N THR A 915 15.86 -22.03 9.07
CA THR A 915 15.98 -21.58 7.68
C THR A 915 17.06 -22.30 6.88
N GLU A 916 18.02 -22.92 7.55
CA GLU A 916 19.04 -23.79 6.99
C GLU A 916 18.45 -25.10 6.43
N SER A 917 17.25 -25.50 6.85
CA SER A 917 16.60 -26.75 6.44
C SER A 917 16.26 -26.82 4.95
N ALA A 918 16.12 -25.68 4.28
CA ALA A 918 15.97 -25.59 2.83
C ALA A 918 16.53 -24.27 2.28
N TYR A 919 17.15 -24.35 1.09
CA TYR A 919 17.78 -23.19 0.44
C TYR A 919 16.83 -21.99 0.26
N GLU A 920 15.55 -22.24 -0.01
CA GLU A 920 14.56 -21.19 -0.31
C GLU A 920 14.15 -20.34 0.90
N TRP A 921 14.32 -20.81 2.15
CA TRP A 921 13.71 -20.16 3.32
C TRP A 921 14.16 -18.71 3.56
N PRO A 922 15.47 -18.39 3.57
CA PRO A 922 15.90 -17.00 3.83
C PRO A 922 15.40 -16.04 2.75
N PHE A 923 15.43 -16.43 1.47
CA PHE A 923 14.97 -15.61 0.36
C PHE A 923 13.46 -15.38 0.40
N MET A 924 12.69 -16.41 0.75
CA MET A 924 11.25 -16.31 0.92
C MET A 924 10.92 -15.33 2.07
N ALA A 925 11.54 -15.52 3.24
CA ALA A 925 11.32 -14.68 4.41
C ALA A 925 11.70 -13.22 4.17
N GLN A 926 12.84 -12.95 3.52
CA GLN A 926 13.27 -11.60 3.12
C GLN A 926 12.31 -10.97 2.10
N GLY A 927 11.88 -11.73 1.08
CA GLY A 927 10.95 -11.25 0.07
C GLY A 927 9.59 -10.88 0.65
N ILE A 928 9.05 -11.72 1.54
CA ILE A 928 7.82 -11.42 2.29
C ILE A 928 8.05 -10.18 3.16
N GLY A 929 9.13 -10.15 3.96
CA GLY A 929 9.42 -9.05 4.87
C GLY A 929 9.55 -7.70 4.17
N PHE A 930 10.20 -7.66 3.00
CA PHE A 930 10.27 -6.48 2.14
C PHE A 930 8.89 -6.04 1.63
N THR A 931 8.02 -6.99 1.30
CA THR A 931 6.69 -6.72 0.74
C THR A 931 5.74 -6.17 1.81
N ILE A 932 5.81 -6.68 3.04
CA ILE A 932 4.82 -6.37 4.09
C ILE A 932 5.36 -5.44 5.19
N GLY A 933 6.64 -5.06 5.13
CA GLY A 933 7.30 -4.20 6.13
C GLY A 933 7.59 -4.90 7.46
N VAL A 934 7.83 -6.22 7.45
CA VAL A 934 8.17 -7.01 8.65
C VAL A 934 9.52 -7.67 8.44
N GLU A 935 10.57 -7.03 8.94
CA GLU A 935 11.93 -7.56 8.82
C GLU A 935 12.06 -8.91 9.53
N SER A 936 12.74 -9.85 8.88
CA SER A 936 13.02 -11.18 9.41
C SER A 936 14.50 -11.29 9.79
N GLU A 937 14.76 -11.88 10.94
CA GLU A 937 16.09 -12.22 11.43
C GLU A 937 16.26 -13.74 11.44
N PHE A 938 17.47 -14.22 11.12
CA PHE A 938 17.78 -15.64 10.97
C PHE A 938 18.87 -16.05 11.97
N PRO A 939 18.49 -16.52 13.18
CA PRO A 939 19.46 -17.02 14.14
C PRO A 939 20.19 -18.28 13.62
N GLU A 940 21.48 -18.40 13.92
CA GLU A 940 22.34 -19.50 13.42
C GLU A 940 22.05 -20.85 14.10
N ASP A 941 21.65 -20.84 15.38
CA ASP A 941 21.32 -22.05 16.12
C ASP A 941 19.83 -22.35 16.02
N THR A 942 19.48 -23.51 15.46
CA THR A 942 18.12 -24.06 15.51
C THR A 942 17.78 -24.35 16.98
N ILE A 943 16.94 -23.52 17.60
CA ILE A 943 16.54 -23.77 18.98
C ILE A 943 15.80 -25.11 19.04
N ALA A 944 16.37 -26.05 19.78
CA ALA A 944 15.82 -27.38 20.03
C ALA A 944 14.61 -27.35 21.00
N SER A 945 13.62 -26.49 20.79
CA SER A 945 12.57 -26.25 21.80
C SER A 945 11.15 -25.99 21.28
N SER A 946 10.80 -26.37 20.05
CA SER A 946 9.41 -26.25 19.60
C SER A 946 9.05 -27.29 18.52
N ASP A 947 7.78 -27.38 18.15
CA ASP A 947 7.21 -28.48 17.35
C ASP A 947 7.88 -28.70 15.98
N HIS A 948 8.47 -27.67 15.37
CA HIS A 948 9.22 -27.77 14.11
C HIS A 948 10.36 -28.80 14.18
N VAL A 949 10.95 -29.01 15.36
CA VAL A 949 12.06 -29.96 15.56
C VAL A 949 11.65 -31.39 15.22
N SER A 950 10.42 -31.80 15.53
CA SER A 950 9.89 -33.13 15.19
C SER A 950 9.88 -33.36 13.67
N PHE A 951 9.64 -32.31 12.88
CA PHE A 951 9.65 -32.35 11.42
C PHE A 951 11.07 -32.39 10.86
N LEU A 952 11.97 -31.55 11.39
CA LEU A 952 13.39 -31.56 11.01
C LEU A 952 14.02 -32.94 11.25
N ASN A 953 13.75 -33.55 12.40
CA ASN A 953 14.24 -34.89 12.76
C ASN A 953 13.68 -36.00 11.85
N ALA A 954 12.53 -35.78 11.21
CA ALA A 954 11.95 -36.68 10.21
C ALA A 954 12.37 -36.36 8.76
N GLY A 955 13.28 -35.39 8.57
CA GLY A 955 13.76 -34.98 7.24
C GLY A 955 12.82 -34.06 6.47
N VAL A 956 11.80 -33.50 7.12
CA VAL A 956 10.87 -32.54 6.54
C VAL A 956 11.40 -31.12 6.81
N PRO A 957 11.63 -30.28 5.79
CA PRO A 957 12.09 -28.91 5.99
C PRO A 957 11.06 -28.11 6.79
N ALA A 958 11.50 -27.45 7.86
CA ALA A 958 10.61 -26.75 8.78
C ALA A 958 11.23 -25.45 9.28
N ILE A 959 10.38 -24.45 9.50
CA ILE A 959 10.76 -23.18 10.13
C ILE A 959 9.86 -22.87 11.33
N HIS A 960 10.36 -22.06 12.25
CA HIS A 960 9.62 -21.57 13.42
C HIS A 960 9.66 -20.05 13.47
N LEU A 961 8.48 -19.43 13.50
CA LEU A 961 8.28 -18.00 13.70
C LEU A 961 8.15 -17.67 15.19
N PHE A 962 9.01 -16.78 15.68
CA PHE A 962 9.08 -16.41 17.09
C PHE A 962 9.22 -14.89 17.23
N SER A 963 8.47 -14.27 18.15
CA SER A 963 8.46 -12.81 18.30
C SER A 963 9.48 -12.26 19.30
N GLY A 964 10.32 -13.13 19.89
CA GLY A 964 11.36 -12.76 20.85
C GLY A 964 10.92 -12.92 22.30
N THR A 965 11.88 -13.16 23.20
CA THR A 965 11.61 -13.41 24.63
C THR A 965 11.16 -12.18 25.40
N HIS A 966 10.56 -12.42 26.57
CA HIS A 966 10.16 -11.39 27.53
C HIS A 966 10.09 -11.94 28.96
N LEU A 967 9.98 -11.04 29.96
CA LEU A 967 9.98 -11.39 31.39
C LEU A 967 8.76 -12.21 31.83
N ASP A 968 7.63 -12.07 31.14
CA ASP A 968 6.40 -12.80 31.49
C ASP A 968 6.36 -14.26 30.98
N TYR A 969 7.38 -14.75 30.28
CA TYR A 969 7.36 -16.08 29.66
C TYR A 969 7.25 -17.19 30.72
N HIS A 970 6.30 -18.11 30.55
CA HIS A 970 5.97 -19.17 31.52
C HIS A 970 5.60 -18.63 32.92
N GLN A 971 4.97 -17.45 33.01
CA GLN A 971 4.55 -16.83 34.27
C GLN A 971 3.04 -16.59 34.32
N PRO A 972 2.42 -16.51 35.52
CA PRO A 972 1.02 -16.12 35.67
C PRO A 972 0.69 -14.74 35.08
N THR A 973 1.72 -13.92 34.83
CA THR A 973 1.62 -12.57 34.25
C THR A 973 1.63 -12.56 32.73
N ASP A 974 1.72 -13.71 32.05
CA ASP A 974 1.52 -13.85 30.61
C ASP A 974 0.02 -13.76 30.26
N THR A 975 -0.49 -12.52 30.19
CA THR A 975 -1.92 -12.24 30.04
C THR A 975 -2.26 -11.60 28.68
N PRO A 976 -3.49 -11.78 28.16
CA PRO A 976 -3.89 -11.24 26.86
C PRO A 976 -3.71 -9.73 26.68
N GLU A 977 -3.79 -8.96 27.76
CA GLU A 977 -3.66 -7.50 27.72
C GLU A 977 -2.24 -7.04 27.35
N LYS A 978 -1.26 -7.93 27.39
CA LYS A 978 0.15 -7.66 27.03
C LYS A 978 0.53 -8.06 25.62
N LEU A 979 -0.42 -8.66 24.88
CA LEU A 979 -0.22 -9.05 23.49
C LEU A 979 -0.19 -7.82 22.59
N ASP A 980 0.80 -7.78 21.69
CA ASP A 980 0.87 -6.86 20.57
C ASP A 980 0.00 -7.38 19.43
N SER A 981 -1.29 -7.03 19.49
CA SER A 981 -2.25 -7.44 18.46
C SER A 981 -1.97 -6.92 17.04
N ASN A 982 -1.23 -5.81 16.90
CA ASN A 982 -0.79 -5.32 15.59
C ASN A 982 0.37 -6.17 15.07
N GLY A 983 1.35 -6.48 15.92
CA GLY A 983 2.42 -7.43 15.62
C GLY A 983 1.90 -8.82 15.22
N MET A 984 0.89 -9.33 15.93
CA MET A 984 0.21 -10.59 15.56
C MET A 984 -0.44 -10.50 14.18
N SER A 985 -1.05 -9.36 13.83
CA SER A 985 -1.65 -9.14 12.50
C SER A 985 -0.58 -9.15 11.39
N SER A 986 0.56 -8.53 11.65
CA SER A 986 1.72 -8.57 10.75
C SER A 986 2.28 -9.97 10.55
N ILE A 987 2.38 -10.78 11.61
CA ILE A 987 2.82 -12.18 11.52
C ILE A 987 1.78 -13.05 10.80
N ALA A 988 0.49 -12.82 11.02
CA ALA A 988 -0.57 -13.50 10.27
C ALA A 988 -0.49 -13.21 8.77
N LEU A 989 -0.19 -11.96 8.39
CA LEU A 989 0.06 -11.59 7.00
C LEU A 989 1.31 -12.27 6.44
N TRP A 990 2.41 -12.32 7.21
CA TRP A 990 3.62 -13.04 6.82
C TRP A 990 3.33 -14.52 6.54
N LEU A 991 2.58 -15.16 7.43
CA LEU A 991 2.21 -16.58 7.31
C LEU A 991 1.30 -16.85 6.11
N GLU A 992 0.36 -15.94 5.83
CA GLU A 992 -0.51 -16.03 4.65
C GLU A 992 0.31 -16.02 3.35
N GLU A 993 1.23 -15.06 3.20
CA GLU A 993 2.08 -14.96 2.00
C GLU A 993 2.98 -16.20 1.85
N ALA A 994 3.56 -16.70 2.96
CA ALA A 994 4.34 -17.93 2.95
C ALA A 994 3.49 -19.15 2.53
N ALA A 995 2.28 -19.29 3.07
CA ALA A 995 1.36 -20.37 2.72
C ALA A 995 0.90 -20.31 1.26
N ILE A 996 0.63 -19.12 0.72
CA ILE A 996 0.28 -18.91 -0.69
C ILE A 996 1.47 -19.28 -1.60
N TYR A 997 2.66 -18.81 -1.26
CA TYR A 997 3.89 -19.10 -2.01
C TYR A 997 4.14 -20.60 -2.09
N LEU A 998 4.19 -21.29 -0.94
CA LEU A 998 4.43 -22.73 -0.89
C LEU A 998 3.26 -23.51 -1.53
N GLY A 999 2.03 -23.06 -1.31
CA GLY A 999 0.81 -23.71 -1.78
C GLY A 999 0.70 -23.76 -3.31
N ASN A 1000 1.28 -22.78 -3.99
CA ASN A 1000 1.34 -22.70 -5.45
C ASN A 1000 2.64 -23.17 -6.08
N ARG A 1001 3.70 -23.34 -5.28
CA ARG A 1001 5.01 -23.75 -5.80
C ARG A 1001 4.94 -25.14 -6.42
N ALA A 1002 5.30 -25.25 -7.69
CA ALA A 1002 5.40 -26.54 -8.39
C ALA A 1002 6.73 -27.24 -8.08
N ASP A 1003 7.83 -26.49 -8.04
CA ASP A 1003 9.18 -27.02 -7.82
C ASP A 1003 9.39 -27.49 -6.37
N PRO A 1004 10.17 -28.56 -6.15
CA PRO A 1004 10.55 -28.98 -4.81
C PRO A 1004 11.38 -27.90 -4.09
N LEU A 1005 11.38 -27.95 -2.75
CA LEU A 1005 12.36 -27.25 -1.95
C LEU A 1005 13.71 -27.98 -2.03
N ARG A 1006 14.81 -27.23 -2.02
CA ARG A 1006 16.15 -27.82 -1.93
C ARG A 1006 16.49 -28.06 -0.47
N VAL A 1007 16.06 -29.22 0.02
CA VAL A 1007 16.20 -29.65 1.41
C VAL A 1007 17.67 -29.97 1.75
N ASN A 1008 18.16 -29.40 2.84
CA ASN A 1008 19.54 -29.53 3.32
C ASN A 1008 19.64 -30.33 4.64
N LEU A 1009 18.77 -31.34 4.82
CA LEU A 1009 18.71 -32.15 6.04
C LEU A 1009 19.44 -33.51 5.91
N ALA A 1010 20.03 -33.80 4.76
CA ALA A 1010 20.69 -35.08 4.49
C ALA A 1010 21.97 -35.23 5.35
N GLY A 1011 21.89 -36.04 6.40
CA GLY A 1011 23.02 -36.29 7.31
C GLY A 1011 23.15 -35.27 8.45
N ALA A 1012 22.14 -34.42 8.67
CA ALA A 1012 22.06 -33.57 9.85
C ALA A 1012 22.04 -34.42 11.13
N GLU A 1013 22.70 -33.96 12.19
CA GLU A 1013 22.62 -34.62 13.50
C GLU A 1013 21.19 -34.52 14.04
N ILE A 1014 20.70 -35.60 14.65
CA ILE A 1014 19.37 -35.60 15.28
C ILE A 1014 19.42 -34.59 16.42
N ILE A 1015 18.49 -33.64 16.40
CA ILE A 1015 18.35 -32.67 17.47
C ILE A 1015 17.79 -33.41 18.69
N GLU A 1016 18.60 -33.59 19.74
CA GLU A 1016 18.18 -34.27 20.96
C GLU A 1016 17.14 -33.44 21.72
N ILE A 1017 15.89 -33.89 21.68
CA ILE A 1017 14.80 -33.33 22.50
C ILE A 1017 15.02 -33.83 23.93
N ALA A 1018 15.44 -32.94 24.82
CA ALA A 1018 15.65 -33.29 26.22
C ALA A 1018 14.34 -33.77 26.85
N SER A 1019 14.25 -35.06 27.19
CA SER A 1019 13.13 -35.57 28.01
C SER A 1019 13.13 -34.84 29.36
N PRO A 1020 11.98 -34.39 29.89
CA PRO A 1020 11.94 -33.76 31.20
C PRO A 1020 12.24 -34.80 32.29
N GLN A 1021 13.50 -34.93 32.69
CA GLN A 1021 13.85 -35.53 33.97
C GLN A 1021 13.84 -34.44 35.04
N GLY A 1022 12.63 -34.13 35.53
CA GLY A 1022 12.41 -33.24 36.67
C GLY A 1022 12.08 -31.80 36.30
N GLU A 1023 11.19 -31.19 37.09
CA GLU A 1023 10.90 -29.76 37.02
C GLU A 1023 12.13 -28.93 37.38
N ARG A 1024 12.38 -27.85 36.63
CA ARG A 1024 13.38 -26.84 36.99
C ARG A 1024 12.88 -26.07 38.22
N ALA A 1025 13.23 -26.55 39.41
CA ALA A 1025 12.83 -25.92 40.67
C ALA A 1025 13.51 -24.57 40.91
N ALA A 1026 14.69 -24.33 40.33
CA ALA A 1026 15.52 -23.15 40.59
C ALA A 1026 15.71 -22.24 39.36
N GLY A 1027 15.57 -20.94 39.56
CA GLY A 1027 15.66 -19.90 38.54
C GLY A 1027 16.73 -18.86 38.85
N LEU A 1028 17.39 -18.37 37.80
CA LEU A 1028 18.25 -17.18 37.89
C LEU A 1028 17.42 -15.88 37.73
N GLY A 1029 16.25 -15.94 37.08
CA GLY A 1029 15.47 -14.73 36.76
C GLY A 1029 16.08 -13.90 35.62
N THR A 1030 16.70 -14.58 34.65
CA THR A 1030 17.25 -13.98 33.43
C THR A 1030 16.41 -14.36 32.22
N VAL A 1031 16.26 -13.42 31.29
CA VAL A 1031 15.66 -13.63 29.97
C VAL A 1031 16.80 -13.80 28.97
N PRO A 1032 16.94 -14.95 28.31
CA PRO A 1032 17.95 -15.15 27.28
C PRO A 1032 17.67 -14.32 26.04
N ASP A 1033 18.74 -13.89 25.37
CA ASP A 1033 18.72 -13.35 24.02
C ASP A 1033 19.04 -14.45 23.02
N PHE A 1034 18.00 -14.95 22.34
CA PHE A 1034 18.12 -16.05 21.39
C PHE A 1034 18.70 -15.65 20.02
N ALA A 1035 18.85 -14.36 19.74
CA ALA A 1035 19.49 -13.89 18.51
C ALA A 1035 21.02 -13.83 18.61
N TYR A 1036 21.59 -14.09 19.79
CA TYR A 1036 23.03 -14.02 20.02
C TYR A 1036 23.76 -15.28 19.56
N SER A 1037 24.75 -15.12 18.68
CA SER A 1037 25.59 -16.21 18.13
C SER A 1037 27.04 -16.26 18.66
N GLY A 1038 27.33 -15.55 19.75
CA GLY A 1038 28.67 -15.58 20.37
C GLY A 1038 28.81 -16.65 21.46
N GLU A 1039 30.02 -16.81 22.01
CA GLU A 1039 30.29 -17.77 23.10
C GLU A 1039 29.54 -17.40 24.38
N GLY A 1040 28.85 -18.37 24.99
CA GLY A 1040 28.05 -18.16 26.20
C GLY A 1040 26.58 -17.81 25.93
N VAL A 1041 25.88 -17.35 26.95
CA VAL A 1041 24.46 -16.96 26.87
C VAL A 1041 24.29 -15.48 27.15
N ARG A 1042 23.95 -14.69 26.13
CA ARG A 1042 23.59 -13.27 26.32
C ARG A 1042 22.20 -13.17 26.94
N ILE A 1043 22.02 -12.27 27.91
CA ILE A 1043 20.71 -12.02 28.54
C ILE A 1043 20.12 -10.70 28.01
N SER A 1044 18.90 -10.75 27.50
CA SER A 1044 18.14 -9.59 27.02
C SER A 1044 17.41 -8.88 28.16
N GLY A 1045 17.25 -9.53 29.31
CA GLY A 1045 16.54 -8.97 30.46
C GLY A 1045 16.80 -9.69 31.76
N VAL A 1046 16.49 -9.02 32.87
CA VAL A 1046 16.65 -9.53 34.22
C VAL A 1046 15.43 -9.16 35.04
N THR A 1047 14.85 -10.12 35.76
CA THR A 1047 13.78 -9.88 36.73
C THR A 1047 14.34 -9.09 37.93
N PRO A 1048 13.85 -7.88 38.24
CA PRO A 1048 14.44 -7.03 39.30
C PRO A 1048 14.52 -7.71 40.67
N ASP A 1049 13.46 -8.44 41.05
CA ASP A 1049 13.40 -9.19 42.32
C ASP A 1049 13.92 -10.63 42.20
N GLY A 1050 14.43 -11.02 41.02
CA GLY A 1050 15.01 -12.33 40.75
C GLY A 1050 16.44 -12.46 41.28
N ALA A 1051 16.96 -13.70 41.30
CA ALA A 1051 18.31 -13.98 41.78
C ALA A 1051 19.40 -13.19 41.01
N ALA A 1052 19.24 -13.05 39.69
CA ALA A 1052 20.08 -12.26 38.81
C ALA A 1052 20.00 -10.75 39.10
N GLY A 1053 18.81 -10.23 39.35
CA GLY A 1053 18.59 -8.82 39.67
C GLY A 1053 19.23 -8.44 41.00
N GLU A 1054 19.06 -9.27 42.03
CA GLU A 1054 19.71 -9.10 43.34
C GLU A 1054 21.23 -9.22 43.26
N ALA A 1055 21.73 -10.08 42.36
CA ALA A 1055 23.15 -10.22 42.12
C ALA A 1055 23.73 -9.03 41.33
N GLY A 1056 22.92 -8.28 40.56
CA GLY A 1056 23.35 -7.14 39.76
C GLY A 1056 23.72 -7.47 38.30
N LEU A 1057 23.17 -8.57 37.77
CA LEU A 1057 23.18 -8.85 36.34
C LEU A 1057 22.29 -7.84 35.60
N LEU A 1058 22.68 -7.47 34.38
CA LEU A 1058 22.01 -6.48 33.55
C LEU A 1058 21.74 -7.05 32.15
N ALA A 1059 20.76 -6.48 31.45
CA ALA A 1059 20.57 -6.75 30.03
C ALA A 1059 21.86 -6.42 29.25
N GLY A 1060 22.24 -7.29 28.33
CA GLY A 1060 23.49 -7.23 27.56
C GLY A 1060 24.65 -8.03 28.15
N ASP A 1061 24.53 -8.54 29.39
CA ASP A 1061 25.53 -9.44 29.98
C ASP A 1061 25.57 -10.80 29.26
N VAL A 1062 26.77 -11.36 29.09
CA VAL A 1062 26.97 -12.71 28.52
C VAL A 1062 27.48 -13.66 29.60
N LEU A 1063 26.73 -14.73 29.88
CA LEU A 1063 27.09 -15.74 30.87
C LEU A 1063 28.03 -16.77 30.24
N LEU A 1064 29.25 -16.89 30.77
CA LEU A 1064 30.33 -17.71 30.20
C LEU A 1064 30.58 -19.02 30.97
N ASN A 1065 30.45 -19.01 32.30
CA ASN A 1065 30.66 -20.19 33.13
C ASN A 1065 29.63 -20.29 34.26
N TYR A 1066 29.31 -21.52 34.66
CA TYR A 1066 28.45 -21.87 35.78
C TYR A 1066 29.20 -22.81 36.74
N ASN A 1067 29.54 -22.33 37.95
CA ASN A 1067 30.36 -23.06 38.93
C ASN A 1067 31.70 -23.59 38.38
N GLY A 1068 32.30 -22.87 37.42
CA GLY A 1068 33.57 -23.24 36.78
C GLY A 1068 33.43 -24.23 35.61
N GLU A 1069 32.20 -24.62 35.26
CA GLU A 1069 31.90 -25.35 34.02
C GLU A 1069 31.46 -24.36 32.91
N PRO A 1070 31.92 -24.52 31.66
CA PRO A 1070 31.60 -23.59 30.57
C PRO A 1070 30.12 -23.67 30.19
N ILE A 1071 29.52 -22.49 30.05
CA ILE A 1071 28.23 -22.31 29.39
C ILE A 1071 28.56 -22.12 27.91
N VAL A 1072 28.33 -23.16 27.11
CA VAL A 1072 28.68 -23.15 25.68
C VAL A 1072 27.50 -22.62 24.85
N ASP A 1073 26.29 -22.90 25.31
CA ASP A 1073 25.03 -22.65 24.61
C ASP A 1073 23.85 -22.57 25.60
N MET A 1074 22.65 -22.32 25.09
CA MET A 1074 21.43 -22.28 25.89
C MET A 1074 21.09 -23.63 26.56
N GLN A 1075 21.45 -24.74 25.92
CA GLN A 1075 21.14 -26.08 26.42
C GLN A 1075 21.96 -26.43 27.67
N SER A 1076 23.26 -26.16 27.65
CA SER A 1076 24.17 -26.30 28.79
C SER A 1076 23.74 -25.40 29.95
N TYR A 1077 23.40 -24.13 29.68
CA TYR A 1077 22.87 -23.22 30.70
C TYR A 1077 21.58 -23.76 31.36
N SER A 1078 20.62 -24.23 30.55
CA SER A 1078 19.36 -24.80 31.03
C SER A 1078 19.60 -26.07 31.88
N ASN A 1079 20.53 -26.92 31.46
CA ASN A 1079 20.90 -28.14 32.18
C ASN A 1079 21.54 -27.84 33.55
N PHE A 1080 22.42 -26.85 33.64
CA PHE A 1080 23.00 -26.43 34.92
C PHE A 1080 21.94 -25.95 35.92
N LEU A 1081 20.95 -25.22 35.44
CA LEU A 1081 19.86 -24.72 36.28
C LEU A 1081 18.90 -25.83 36.71
N ARG A 1082 18.64 -26.84 35.85
CA ARG A 1082 17.83 -28.03 36.20
C ARG A 1082 18.50 -28.90 37.28
N GLN A 1083 19.83 -28.91 37.33
CA GLN A 1083 20.59 -29.65 38.34
C GLN A 1083 20.68 -28.93 39.69
N SER A 1084 20.16 -27.70 39.78
CA SER A 1084 20.27 -26.84 40.95
C SER A 1084 18.93 -26.69 41.68
N ALA A 1085 18.98 -26.41 42.98
CA ALA A 1085 17.83 -26.22 43.86
C ALA A 1085 17.69 -24.75 44.32
N PRO A 1086 16.46 -24.30 44.67
CA PRO A 1086 16.26 -23.00 45.30
C PRO A 1086 17.11 -22.84 46.55
N GLY A 1087 17.84 -21.74 46.66
CA GLY A 1087 18.79 -21.45 47.74
C GLY A 1087 20.22 -21.90 47.46
N ASP A 1088 20.48 -22.63 46.35
CA ASP A 1088 21.84 -22.97 45.96
C ASP A 1088 22.64 -21.71 45.63
N LYS A 1089 23.87 -21.66 46.13
CA LYS A 1089 24.83 -20.60 45.86
C LYS A 1089 25.69 -21.00 44.67
N VAL A 1090 25.62 -20.24 43.59
CA VAL A 1090 26.33 -20.54 42.35
C VAL A 1090 27.22 -19.37 41.92
N SER A 1091 28.38 -19.67 41.36
CA SER A 1091 29.31 -18.69 40.81
C SER A 1091 29.12 -18.63 39.30
N ILE A 1092 28.87 -17.44 38.76
CA ILE A 1092 28.67 -17.22 37.32
C ILE A 1092 29.76 -16.28 36.82
N GLU A 1093 30.46 -16.65 35.76
CA GLU A 1093 31.33 -15.71 35.05
C GLU A 1093 30.54 -14.98 33.97
N VAL A 1094 30.72 -13.66 33.92
CA VAL A 1094 29.94 -12.75 33.10
C VAL A 1094 30.89 -11.88 32.31
N LEU A 1095 30.63 -11.73 31.01
CA LEU A 1095 31.24 -10.73 30.16
C LEU A 1095 30.24 -9.59 29.96
N ARG A 1096 30.64 -8.39 30.38
CA ARG A 1096 29.89 -7.15 30.15
C ARG A 1096 30.72 -6.23 29.29
N VAL A 1097 30.28 -6.02 28.05
CA VAL A 1097 31.05 -5.29 27.02
C VAL A 1097 32.38 -6.01 26.77
N ASP A 1098 33.47 -5.58 27.43
CA ASP A 1098 34.82 -6.15 27.32
C ASP A 1098 35.43 -6.54 28.69
N GLU A 1099 34.65 -6.49 29.77
CA GLU A 1099 35.11 -6.82 31.12
C GLU A 1099 34.51 -8.13 31.59
N GLN A 1100 35.37 -9.12 31.90
CA GLN A 1100 34.98 -10.40 32.46
C GLN A 1100 35.13 -10.40 33.99
N PHE A 1101 34.05 -10.74 34.69
CA PHE A 1101 34.04 -10.83 36.15
C PHE A 1101 33.20 -12.01 36.63
N SER A 1102 33.40 -12.42 37.89
CA SER A 1102 32.63 -13.52 38.51
C SER A 1102 31.69 -12.96 39.58
N ILE A 1103 30.47 -13.49 39.61
CA ILE A 1103 29.42 -13.09 40.53
C ILE A 1103 28.87 -14.30 41.27
N GLU A 1104 28.59 -14.15 42.56
CA GLU A 1104 27.93 -15.18 43.36
C GLU A 1104 26.44 -14.89 43.44
N VAL A 1105 25.62 -15.88 43.05
CA VAL A 1105 24.16 -15.75 42.97
C VAL A 1105 23.52 -16.83 43.84
N PHE A 1106 22.51 -16.45 44.63
CA PHE A 1106 21.65 -17.41 45.33
C PHE A 1106 20.40 -17.66 44.48
N LEU A 1107 20.25 -18.87 43.96
CA LEU A 1107 19.12 -19.22 43.11
C LEU A 1107 17.80 -19.11 43.89
N LYS A 1108 16.74 -18.67 43.22
CA LYS A 1108 15.39 -18.61 43.79
C LYS A 1108 14.51 -19.71 43.23
N ALA A 1109 13.39 -19.98 43.90
CA ALA A 1109 12.34 -20.82 43.32
C ALA A 1109 11.87 -20.18 42.00
N ARG A 1110 11.67 -21.02 40.99
CA ARG A 1110 11.21 -20.58 39.66
C ARG A 1110 9.77 -20.07 39.73
#